data_AF-A0A0C9VFA2-F1
#
_entry.id   AF-A0A0C9VFA2-F1
#
_cell.length_a   1.000
_cell.length_b   1.000
_cell.length_c   1.000
_cell.angle_alpha   90.00
_cell.angle_beta   90.00
_cell.angle_gamma   90.00
#
_symmetry.space_group_name_H-M   'P 1'
#
loop_
_entity.id
_entity.type
_entity.pdbx_description
1 polymer ?
#
loop_
_entity_poly.entity_id
_entity_poly.type
_entity_poly.pdbx_seq_one_letter_code
_entity_poly.pdbx_strand_id
1 'polypeptide(L)'
;MLTVPHCSSNPHCTPQVHTTETLRQAVPSVFKEAITVLTAALPNSITDTLIPTSMSVTTAPSLLSFASPASHGLLMISSHAPVHLLVLEFLLLNETLAALEVYACCTYHAYQLLSIDYEGDGLDEGDSPNVVTWRFKLGQSASPPSTPQFDRLVNPNLSTGVLLHLFPNMEALCRGFDKVVSRIPAWDIENHACRHGGNTERPNVFSFALRIFEEEDDMPEAQWRKAFTYFINSKKETIIAHGIHCATLMICRKGQYPYFVTLREIVTLREMATSWAEEEAIRNVEPALAYQLELSHLSNYKLTPCFVEDCQIHIYHAIAKENPLDSRFFIRALIRPGLSMTDRLVESILDALEVVSAKHRGADCNHIGMNFVYNLNVTFDQVMDAVSGFLERHGKRLWRLHITGAEVHCKLEDNDGSVTPIRVVIENVSGFIVNFNAYQEISTDKGTTILKSIGEKGALHLQPVHHPFTTKGSLQPRRYQAHLIGTTYMYDFLDLFSKALYNLWLKARAANPSLVQPKVFLVSKELVLDENDELQEVDRASGNNTRSMVTWVFTLYTPEKIDSSILPLNMLARSAYHVFICLPTPVTNPTSFEQRIMEAGQVWYPNSAYKTAQAIFDFNREGLLLIIFANWRGFSGGRQDMYDEILKQGSKIVDGLSTYKRLVFIYIVLYGELRGGAWVVLDPLINSEHMEMYTDVESRAGVLEPKGVVEIKLHRDKQLSLMEHLDSRYGKYKRLTGPIAPRRASMPPKLPD
;
A
#
# COMPACT_ATOMS: atom_id res chain seq x y z
N MET A 1 -27.52 13.62 28.78
CA MET A 1 -27.16 13.20 30.15
C MET A 1 -27.16 11.69 30.18
N LEU A 2 -26.02 11.03 29.99
CA LEU A 2 -25.83 9.63 30.33
C LEU A 2 -24.35 9.43 30.65
N THR A 3 -24.13 8.88 31.82
CA THR A 3 -22.93 8.78 32.63
C THR A 3 -22.04 7.63 32.17
N VAL A 4 -20.76 7.93 31.95
CA VAL A 4 -19.67 6.97 31.70
C VAL A 4 -19.21 6.41 33.06
N PRO A 5 -18.98 5.09 33.22
CA PRO A 5 -18.49 4.55 34.48
C PRO A 5 -17.01 4.87 34.67
N HIS A 6 -16.67 5.39 35.86
CA HIS A 6 -15.31 5.63 36.33
C HIS A 6 -14.52 4.32 36.45
N CYS A 7 -13.45 4.19 35.66
CA CYS A 7 -12.33 3.30 35.99
C CYS A 7 -11.24 4.10 36.71
N SER A 8 -10.76 3.50 37.79
CA SER A 8 -9.78 3.97 38.76
C SER A 8 -8.44 4.40 38.14
N SER A 9 -7.92 5.48 38.70
CA SER A 9 -6.61 6.12 38.50
C SER A 9 -5.42 5.15 38.54
N ASN A 10 -4.71 5.05 37.41
CA ASN A 10 -3.33 4.59 37.32
C ASN A 10 -2.42 5.84 37.31
N PRO A 11 -1.45 6.01 38.24
CA PRO A 11 -0.64 7.23 38.33
C PRO A 11 0.61 7.21 37.44
N HIS A 12 0.51 6.66 36.23
CA HIS A 12 1.61 6.65 35.26
C HIS A 12 1.08 6.86 33.84
N CYS A 13 0.54 8.03 33.55
CA CYS A 13 0.27 8.50 32.18
C CYS A 13 0.25 10.03 32.18
N THR A 14 1.43 10.65 32.10
CA THR A 14 1.57 12.02 31.61
C THR A 14 1.59 11.99 30.08
N PRO A 15 0.93 12.92 29.37
CA PRO A 15 1.09 13.04 27.93
C PRO A 15 2.50 13.54 27.67
N GLN A 16 3.37 12.69 27.16
CA GLN A 16 4.64 13.16 26.61
C GLN A 16 4.31 13.92 25.33
N VAL A 17 4.25 15.24 25.46
CA VAL A 17 4.52 16.14 24.34
C VAL A 17 5.92 15.75 23.87
N HIS A 18 6.00 15.03 22.75
CA HIS A 18 7.29 14.72 22.14
C HIS A 18 7.89 16.03 21.63
N THR A 19 8.71 16.65 22.49
CA THR A 19 9.59 17.73 22.11
C THR A 19 10.57 17.23 21.06
N THR A 20 10.85 18.10 20.10
CA THR A 20 11.66 18.01 18.88
C THR A 20 13.11 17.53 19.05
N GLU A 21 13.48 16.96 20.20
CA GLU A 21 14.84 16.52 20.53
C GLU A 21 15.06 15.01 20.39
N THR A 22 14.01 14.19 20.42
CA THR A 22 14.16 12.71 20.37
C THR A 22 14.39 12.14 18.97
N LEU A 23 14.15 12.93 17.91
CA LEU A 23 14.50 12.57 16.52
C LEU A 23 15.97 12.87 16.16
N ARG A 24 16.76 13.51 17.05
CA ARG A 24 18.13 13.97 16.75
C ARG A 24 19.26 12.95 16.99
N GLN A 25 18.98 11.75 17.51
CA GLN A 25 20.05 10.84 18.01
C GLN A 25 20.21 9.50 17.28
N ALA A 26 19.52 9.24 16.18
CA ALA A 26 19.71 8.01 15.40
C ALA A 26 20.64 8.24 14.19
N VAL A 27 21.89 8.64 14.43
CA VAL A 27 22.94 8.47 13.42
C VAL A 27 23.33 6.98 13.45
N PRO A 28 23.13 6.21 12.37
CA PRO A 28 23.48 4.79 12.36
C PRO A 28 24.95 4.58 12.75
N SER A 29 25.26 3.52 13.49
CA SER A 29 26.65 3.13 13.80
C SER A 29 27.52 2.97 12.54
N VAL A 30 26.91 2.52 11.43
CA VAL A 30 27.50 2.45 10.09
C VAL A 30 27.97 3.81 9.59
N PHE A 31 27.27 4.88 9.97
CA PHE A 31 27.63 6.26 9.63
C PHE A 31 28.91 6.67 10.35
N LYS A 32 29.04 6.39 11.65
CA LYS A 32 30.27 6.67 12.42
C LYS A 32 31.48 5.90 11.93
N GLU A 33 31.29 4.65 11.51
CA GLU A 33 32.36 3.84 10.89
C GLU A 33 32.77 4.40 9.53
N ALA A 34 31.82 4.72 8.66
CA ALA A 34 32.10 5.39 7.39
C ALA A 34 32.86 6.71 7.62
N ILE A 35 32.41 7.55 8.56
CA ILE A 35 33.06 8.81 8.95
C ILE A 35 34.54 8.60 9.32
N THR A 36 34.82 7.57 10.12
CA THR A 36 36.18 7.23 10.58
C THR A 36 37.08 6.76 9.43
N VAL A 37 36.52 5.98 8.50
CA VAL A 37 37.24 5.52 7.29
C VAL A 37 37.56 6.68 6.35
N LEU A 38 36.64 7.65 6.23
CA LEU A 38 36.77 8.81 5.35
C LEU A 38 37.78 9.84 5.85
N THR A 39 37.78 10.11 7.16
CA THR A 39 38.77 10.99 7.81
C THR A 39 40.19 10.42 7.70
N ALA A 40 40.34 9.10 7.59
CA ALA A 40 41.63 8.44 7.38
C ALA A 40 42.09 8.41 5.91
N ALA A 41 41.18 8.50 4.93
CA ALA A 41 41.49 8.34 3.51
C ALA A 41 41.89 9.65 2.79
N LEU A 42 41.31 10.81 3.14
CA LEU A 42 41.59 12.08 2.44
C LEU A 42 43.03 12.59 2.56
N PRO A 43 43.66 12.63 3.75
CA PRO A 43 45.03 13.11 3.87
C PRO A 43 46.00 12.32 2.98
N ASN A 44 45.75 11.02 2.84
CA ASN A 44 46.55 10.11 2.01
C ASN A 44 46.37 10.33 0.49
N SER A 45 45.30 11.01 0.05
CA SER A 45 45.06 11.33 -1.36
C SER A 45 45.76 12.62 -1.81
N ILE A 46 46.09 13.49 -0.86
CA ILE A 46 46.77 14.77 -1.08
C ILE A 46 48.30 14.59 -0.97
N THR A 47 48.75 13.65 -0.13
CA THR A 47 50.17 13.30 -0.01
C THR A 47 50.47 11.98 -0.75
N ASP A 48 50.98 12.05 -1.98
CA ASP A 48 51.55 10.87 -2.63
C ASP A 48 52.77 10.40 -1.83
N THR A 49 52.63 9.32 -1.05
CA THR A 49 53.74 8.69 -0.32
C THR A 49 54.62 7.88 -1.29
N LEU A 50 55.40 8.55 -2.11
CA LEU A 50 56.50 7.96 -2.87
C LEU A 50 57.83 8.58 -2.39
N ILE A 51 58.50 7.87 -1.49
CA ILE A 51 59.91 8.03 -1.06
C ILE A 51 60.18 9.26 -0.16
N PRO A 52 60.94 9.11 0.96
CA PRO A 52 61.21 10.21 1.87
C PRO A 52 62.32 11.10 1.31
N THR A 53 61.97 12.10 0.52
CA THR A 53 62.80 13.30 0.36
C THR A 53 62.07 14.50 0.94
N SER A 54 62.77 15.22 1.81
CA SER A 54 62.30 16.37 2.59
C SER A 54 61.85 17.53 1.69
N MET A 55 60.60 17.49 1.24
CA MET A 55 59.74 18.62 0.87
C MET A 55 58.40 18.06 0.36
N SER A 56 57.36 18.11 1.21
CA SER A 56 55.99 17.83 0.79
C SER A 56 55.51 18.98 -0.09
N VAL A 57 55.52 18.78 -1.41
CA VAL A 57 54.93 19.72 -2.36
C VAL A 57 53.40 19.54 -2.30
N THR A 58 52.66 20.63 -2.13
CA THR A 58 51.20 20.68 -2.25
C THR A 58 50.82 20.36 -3.70
N THR A 59 50.55 19.08 -3.98
CA THR A 59 50.04 18.63 -5.27
C THR A 59 48.51 18.71 -5.28
N ALA A 60 47.93 19.08 -6.43
CA ALA A 60 46.48 18.98 -6.63
C ALA A 60 46.01 17.53 -6.34
N PRO A 61 44.82 17.32 -5.74
CA PRO A 61 44.31 15.99 -5.42
C PRO A 61 44.32 15.11 -6.69
N SER A 62 44.91 13.92 -6.60
CA SER A 62 45.09 13.05 -7.76
C SER A 62 43.86 12.14 -7.92
N LEU A 63 43.17 12.23 -9.07
CA LEU A 63 42.06 11.33 -9.44
C LEU A 63 42.46 9.83 -9.37
N LEU A 64 43.75 9.52 -9.51
CA LEU A 64 44.32 8.17 -9.43
C LEU A 64 44.39 7.61 -8.01
N SER A 65 44.58 8.43 -6.97
CA SER A 65 44.57 7.96 -5.57
C SER A 65 43.15 7.60 -5.09
N PHE A 66 42.14 8.25 -5.67
CA PHE A 66 40.73 7.87 -5.56
C PHE A 66 40.34 6.67 -6.44
N ALA A 67 41.19 6.24 -7.38
CA ALA A 67 40.90 5.14 -8.32
C ALA A 67 41.72 3.85 -8.11
N SER A 68 42.66 3.82 -7.17
CA SER A 68 43.46 2.63 -6.88
C SER A 68 42.63 1.54 -6.19
N PRO A 69 42.70 0.26 -6.61
CA PRO A 69 41.96 -0.85 -6.00
C PRO A 69 42.46 -1.23 -4.59
N ALA A 70 43.57 -0.63 -4.13
CA ALA A 70 44.14 -0.87 -2.80
C ALA A 70 43.69 0.16 -1.75
N SER A 71 43.14 1.30 -2.16
CA SER A 71 42.45 2.26 -1.29
C SER A 71 40.96 2.13 -1.54
N HIS A 72 40.13 2.18 -0.50
CA HIS A 72 38.66 2.10 -0.62
C HIS A 72 38.02 3.31 -1.35
N GLY A 73 38.79 4.04 -2.19
CA GLY A 73 38.41 5.25 -2.90
C GLY A 73 37.58 5.01 -4.16
N LEU A 74 37.75 3.89 -4.88
CA LEU A 74 36.89 3.62 -6.04
C LEU A 74 35.45 3.30 -5.59
N LEU A 75 35.31 2.79 -4.36
CA LEU A 75 34.03 2.68 -3.67
C LEU A 75 33.43 4.05 -3.34
N MET A 76 34.11 5.18 -3.42
CA MET A 76 33.53 6.49 -3.05
C MET A 76 32.74 7.16 -4.16
N ILE A 77 33.15 6.94 -5.41
CA ILE A 77 32.45 7.46 -6.60
C ILE A 77 31.37 6.46 -7.05
N SER A 78 31.58 5.16 -6.81
CA SER A 78 30.61 4.09 -7.12
C SER A 78 29.67 3.74 -5.97
N SER A 79 30.06 3.91 -4.70
CA SER A 79 29.12 3.78 -3.59
C SER A 79 28.28 5.04 -3.53
N HIS A 80 27.00 4.86 -3.81
CA HIS A 80 25.96 5.85 -3.67
C HIS A 80 25.67 6.22 -2.20
N ALA A 81 26.70 6.21 -1.33
CA ALA A 81 26.64 6.80 0.01
C ALA A 81 26.12 8.25 -0.08
N PRO A 82 25.43 8.78 0.95
CA PRO A 82 24.81 10.09 0.87
C PRO A 82 25.88 11.20 0.76
N VAL A 83 26.25 11.50 -0.48
CA VAL A 83 27.25 12.47 -0.95
C VAL A 83 27.16 13.80 -0.19
N HIS A 84 25.94 14.25 0.10
CA HIS A 84 25.70 15.54 0.73
C HIS A 84 25.96 15.57 2.25
N LEU A 85 25.77 14.42 2.93
CA LEU A 85 26.15 14.25 4.34
C LEU A 85 27.67 14.08 4.47
N LEU A 86 28.27 13.37 3.51
CA LEU A 86 29.72 13.27 3.33
C LEU A 86 30.35 14.65 3.12
N VAL A 87 29.78 15.47 2.23
CA VAL A 87 30.24 16.84 1.97
C VAL A 87 30.11 17.72 3.21
N LEU A 88 29.04 17.61 3.98
CA LEU A 88 28.90 18.29 5.28
C LEU A 88 30.05 18.04 6.26
N GLU A 89 30.63 16.83 6.25
CA GLU A 89 31.78 16.46 7.09
C GLU A 89 33.15 16.72 6.45
N PHE A 90 33.26 16.63 5.12
CA PHE A 90 34.48 17.09 4.44
C PHE A 90 34.67 18.60 4.54
N LEU A 91 33.57 19.34 4.66
CA LEU A 91 33.57 20.75 4.95
C LEU A 91 33.88 21.07 6.42
N LEU A 92 33.87 20.09 7.34
CA LEU A 92 34.30 20.25 8.74
C LEU A 92 35.82 20.22 8.88
N LEU A 93 36.52 19.47 8.04
CA LEU A 93 37.98 19.42 7.94
C LEU A 93 38.44 20.60 7.07
N ASN A 94 39.54 21.27 7.42
CA ASN A 94 40.03 22.48 6.73
C ASN A 94 40.44 22.28 5.24
N GLU A 95 40.07 21.15 4.61
CA GLU A 95 40.42 20.76 3.25
C GLU A 95 39.25 21.00 2.28
N THR A 96 38.93 22.27 2.03
CA THR A 96 37.71 22.66 1.30
C THR A 96 37.72 22.34 -0.20
N LEU A 97 38.88 22.29 -0.86
CA LEU A 97 38.96 22.11 -2.32
C LEU A 97 38.62 20.67 -2.76
N ALA A 98 39.17 19.66 -2.07
CA ALA A 98 38.88 18.25 -2.36
C ALA A 98 37.40 17.91 -2.10
N ALA A 99 36.79 18.49 -1.06
CA ALA A 99 35.37 18.33 -0.77
C ALA A 99 34.47 18.85 -1.90
N LEU A 100 34.83 20.00 -2.49
CA LEU A 100 34.10 20.61 -3.60
C LEU A 100 34.26 19.82 -4.90
N GLU A 101 35.45 19.23 -5.15
CA GLU A 101 35.66 18.31 -6.27
C GLU A 101 34.77 17.07 -6.16
N VAL A 102 34.77 16.41 -5.00
CA VAL A 102 33.92 15.23 -4.77
C VAL A 102 32.45 15.58 -4.95
N TYR A 103 32.01 16.74 -4.43
CA TYR A 103 30.65 17.23 -4.66
C TYR A 103 30.34 17.38 -6.15
N ALA A 104 31.20 18.04 -6.93
CA ALA A 104 31.00 18.25 -8.36
C ALA A 104 30.91 16.91 -9.12
N CYS A 105 31.85 16.00 -8.87
CA CYS A 105 31.90 14.68 -9.49
C CYS A 105 30.65 13.84 -9.17
N CYS A 106 30.19 13.86 -7.92
CA CYS A 106 29.04 13.07 -7.50
C CYS A 106 27.70 13.67 -7.96
N THR A 107 27.53 14.99 -7.91
CA THR A 107 26.27 15.65 -8.32
C THR A 107 26.10 15.65 -9.84
N TYR A 108 27.19 15.83 -10.58
CA TYR A 108 27.19 15.82 -12.05
C TYR A 108 27.58 14.46 -12.64
N HIS A 109 27.45 13.34 -11.90
CA HIS A 109 27.74 12.00 -12.40
C HIS A 109 26.94 11.63 -13.66
N ALA A 110 25.71 12.17 -13.82
CA ALA A 110 24.91 11.96 -15.03
C ALA A 110 25.40 12.75 -16.26
N TYR A 111 26.32 13.70 -16.07
CA TYR A 111 26.86 14.58 -17.09
C TYR A 111 28.30 14.16 -17.42
N GLN A 112 28.74 14.50 -18.62
CA GLN A 112 30.14 14.30 -18.99
C GLN A 112 30.96 15.49 -18.49
N LEU A 113 31.72 15.31 -17.41
CA LEU A 113 32.70 16.27 -16.91
C LEU A 113 33.92 16.31 -17.85
N LEU A 114 34.33 17.51 -18.26
CA LEU A 114 35.42 17.74 -19.22
C LEU A 114 36.71 18.20 -18.52
N SER A 115 36.61 19.19 -17.64
CA SER A 115 37.72 19.71 -16.84
C SER A 115 37.20 20.24 -15.51
N ILE A 116 38.00 20.11 -14.47
CA ILE A 116 37.81 20.75 -13.16
C ILE A 116 39.05 21.59 -12.92
N ASP A 117 38.86 22.90 -12.84
CA ASP A 117 39.92 23.88 -12.64
C ASP A 117 39.80 24.44 -11.20
N TYR A 118 40.92 24.45 -10.47
CA TYR A 118 41.02 24.97 -9.11
C TYR A 118 41.69 26.33 -9.12
N GLU A 119 41.04 27.33 -8.53
CA GLU A 119 41.61 28.67 -8.43
C GLU A 119 41.56 29.15 -6.98
N GLY A 120 42.68 28.96 -6.27
CA GLY A 120 42.94 29.49 -4.94
C GLY A 120 44.28 30.22 -4.92
N ASP A 121 44.30 31.47 -4.46
CA ASP A 121 45.56 32.19 -4.21
C ASP A 121 46.16 31.67 -2.90
N GLY A 122 47.26 30.91 -3.03
CA GLY A 122 47.88 30.20 -1.91
C GLY A 122 48.64 31.05 -0.89
N LEU A 123 48.37 32.36 -0.74
CA LEU A 123 49.23 33.22 0.11
C LEU A 123 48.56 34.34 0.92
N ASP A 124 47.24 34.51 0.93
CA ASP A 124 46.61 35.56 1.76
C ASP A 124 45.59 35.02 2.77
N GLU A 125 45.71 35.50 4.00
CA GLU A 125 44.88 35.20 5.17
C GLU A 125 43.37 35.35 4.87
N GLY A 126 42.63 34.24 4.89
CA GLY A 126 41.22 34.16 5.29
C GLY A 126 40.13 34.80 4.42
N ASP A 127 40.45 35.62 3.41
CA ASP A 127 39.46 36.47 2.71
C ASP A 127 39.41 36.28 1.18
N SER A 128 40.13 35.28 0.64
CA SER A 128 40.09 34.88 -0.78
C SER A 128 39.17 33.66 -0.98
N PRO A 129 38.16 33.74 -1.87
CA PRO A 129 37.23 32.64 -2.04
C PRO A 129 37.88 31.46 -2.77
N ASN A 130 37.72 30.25 -2.22
CA ASN A 130 38.05 29.00 -2.89
C ASN A 130 37.02 28.75 -3.99
N VAL A 131 37.47 28.79 -5.25
CA VAL A 131 36.61 28.66 -6.43
C VAL A 131 36.94 27.36 -7.16
N VAL A 132 35.89 26.58 -7.45
CA VAL A 132 35.99 25.39 -8.30
C VAL A 132 35.09 25.60 -9.51
N THR A 133 35.72 25.69 -10.68
CA THR A 133 35.03 25.78 -11.96
C THR A 133 35.13 24.44 -12.67
N TRP A 134 34.02 23.90 -13.16
CA TRP A 134 34.06 22.72 -14.03
C TRP A 134 33.29 22.95 -15.32
N ARG A 135 33.76 22.31 -16.38
CA ARG A 135 33.07 22.30 -17.66
C ARG A 135 32.39 20.96 -17.81
N PHE A 136 31.11 20.99 -18.16
CA PHE A 136 30.33 19.79 -18.39
C PHE A 136 29.56 19.87 -19.69
N LYS A 137 29.24 18.71 -20.23
CA LYS A 137 28.35 18.56 -21.38
C LYS A 137 27.20 17.65 -20.97
N LEU A 138 25.98 18.04 -21.34
CA LEU A 138 24.83 17.16 -21.25
C LEU A 138 25.11 15.95 -22.16
N GLY A 139 25.03 14.74 -21.62
CA GLY A 139 25.20 13.53 -22.43
C GLY A 139 24.25 13.58 -23.63
N GLN A 140 24.78 13.49 -24.85
CA GLN A 140 23.95 13.46 -26.04
C GLN A 140 23.01 12.24 -25.95
N SER A 141 21.70 12.46 -26.04
CA SER A 141 20.87 11.48 -26.76
C SER A 141 21.46 11.41 -28.16
N ALA A 142 22.27 10.39 -28.42
CA ALA A 142 23.22 10.36 -29.53
C ALA A 142 22.51 10.52 -30.88
N SER A 143 22.64 11.69 -31.51
CA SER A 143 22.57 11.79 -32.97
C SER A 143 23.84 11.16 -33.57
N PRO A 144 23.78 10.56 -34.77
CA PRO A 144 24.90 9.81 -35.34
C PRO A 144 26.16 10.68 -35.52
N PRO A 145 27.36 10.08 -35.43
CA PRO A 145 28.61 10.82 -35.50
C PRO A 145 28.81 11.40 -36.91
N SER A 146 28.97 12.71 -36.99
CA SER A 146 29.50 13.35 -38.19
C SER A 146 31.03 13.28 -38.16
N THR A 147 31.63 12.92 -39.28
CA THR A 147 33.07 12.70 -39.47
C THR A 147 33.90 13.92 -39.04
N PRO A 148 35.03 13.77 -38.32
CA PRO A 148 35.81 14.91 -37.87
C PRO A 148 36.59 15.52 -39.05
N GLN A 149 36.39 16.81 -39.31
CA GLN A 149 37.33 17.61 -40.10
C GLN A 149 38.31 18.31 -39.16
N PHE A 150 39.60 18.17 -39.47
CA PHE A 150 40.70 18.86 -38.80
C PHE A 150 40.69 20.34 -39.18
N ASP A 151 40.05 21.16 -38.34
CA ASP A 151 40.36 22.59 -38.22
C ASP A 151 39.94 23.05 -36.82
N ARG A 152 40.85 23.71 -36.09
CA ARG A 152 40.75 24.21 -34.70
C ARG A 152 39.31 24.25 -34.13
N LEU A 153 38.91 23.17 -33.44
CA LEU A 153 37.54 22.93 -32.97
C LEU A 153 37.25 23.65 -31.63
N VAL A 154 36.60 24.80 -31.72
CA VAL A 154 35.78 25.37 -30.64
C VAL A 154 34.49 24.56 -30.55
N ASN A 155 34.26 23.87 -29.44
CA ASN A 155 33.16 22.92 -29.27
C ASN A 155 31.80 23.62 -29.02
N PRO A 156 30.72 23.26 -29.76
CA PRO A 156 29.47 24.02 -29.79
C PRO A 156 28.43 23.59 -28.74
N ASN A 157 28.78 23.06 -27.57
CA ASN A 157 27.81 22.65 -26.52
C ASN A 157 28.42 22.58 -25.11
N LEU A 158 29.34 23.48 -24.75
CA LEU A 158 29.93 23.49 -23.41
C LEU A 158 29.11 24.37 -22.47
N SER A 159 28.63 23.79 -21.37
CA SER A 159 28.12 24.53 -20.23
C SER A 159 29.19 24.56 -19.15
N THR A 160 29.45 25.74 -18.58
CA THR A 160 30.39 25.86 -17.46
C THR A 160 29.57 25.89 -16.18
N GLY A 161 29.72 24.85 -15.37
CA GLY A 161 29.17 24.78 -14.02
C GLY A 161 30.17 25.36 -13.06
N VAL A 162 29.76 26.31 -12.25
CA VAL A 162 30.65 26.91 -11.26
C VAL A 162 30.02 26.76 -9.88
N LEU A 163 30.71 26.04 -8.99
CA LEU A 163 30.38 26.03 -7.57
C LEU A 163 31.35 26.93 -6.83
N LEU A 164 30.75 27.89 -6.15
CA LEU A 164 31.44 29.00 -5.58
C LEU A 164 31.25 29.01 -4.09
N HIS A 165 32.36 28.56 -3.49
CA HIS A 165 32.84 28.76 -2.14
C HIS A 165 31.93 28.37 -0.98
N LEU A 166 32.60 28.00 0.12
CA LEU A 166 32.02 27.92 1.44
C LEU A 166 32.08 29.28 2.08
N PHE A 167 30.93 29.92 2.26
CA PHE A 167 30.87 31.09 3.13
C PHE A 167 30.39 30.67 4.52
N PRO A 168 31.00 31.20 5.60
CA PRO A 168 30.50 30.95 6.95
C PRO A 168 29.15 31.63 7.19
N ASN A 169 28.92 32.79 6.58
CA ASN A 169 27.70 33.58 6.77
C ASN A 169 27.27 34.34 5.50
N MET A 170 26.06 34.92 5.54
CA MET A 170 25.48 35.65 4.42
C MET A 170 26.26 36.94 4.07
N GLU A 171 26.87 37.58 5.06
CA GLU A 171 27.68 38.78 4.87
C GLU A 171 28.98 38.49 4.09
N ALA A 172 29.63 37.36 4.39
CA ALA A 172 30.78 36.88 3.63
C ALA A 172 30.39 36.54 2.19
N LEU A 173 29.21 35.95 1.96
CA LEU A 173 28.68 35.71 0.62
C LEU A 173 28.48 37.02 -0.14
N CYS A 174 27.92 38.06 0.50
CA CYS A 174 27.73 39.37 -0.11
C CYS A 174 29.05 40.04 -0.53
N ARG A 175 30.10 39.93 0.30
CA ARG A 175 31.43 40.48 0.02
C ARG A 175 32.18 39.68 -1.04
N GLY A 176 32.05 38.35 -1.01
CA GLY A 176 32.75 37.44 -1.93
C GLY A 176 32.14 37.37 -3.32
N PHE A 177 30.84 37.66 -3.47
CA PHE A 177 30.09 37.50 -4.72
C PHE A 177 30.74 38.19 -5.93
N ASP A 178 31.12 39.47 -5.81
CA ASP A 178 31.65 40.22 -6.95
C ASP A 178 33.03 39.68 -7.39
N LYS A 179 33.89 39.29 -6.43
CA LYS A 179 35.21 38.66 -6.70
C LYS A 179 35.07 37.31 -7.41
N VAL A 180 33.97 36.63 -7.13
CA VAL A 180 33.66 35.31 -7.61
C VAL A 180 33.11 35.37 -9.04
N VAL A 181 32.16 36.27 -9.29
CA VAL A 181 31.53 36.44 -10.60
C VAL A 181 32.53 36.97 -11.63
N SER A 182 33.47 37.83 -11.23
CA SER A 182 34.52 38.36 -12.11
C SER A 182 35.47 37.30 -12.68
N ARG A 183 35.49 36.09 -12.11
CA ARG A 183 36.31 34.97 -12.62
C ARG A 183 35.62 34.22 -13.76
N ILE A 184 34.32 34.41 -13.94
CA ILE A 184 33.58 33.84 -15.06
C ILE A 184 33.83 34.74 -16.29
N PRO A 185 34.14 34.19 -17.47
CA PRO A 185 34.24 35.00 -18.67
C PRO A 185 32.87 35.63 -19.01
N ALA A 186 32.88 36.91 -19.39
CA ALA A 186 31.68 37.64 -19.78
C ALA A 186 30.94 36.93 -20.94
N TRP A 187 29.61 36.87 -20.86
CA TRP A 187 28.79 36.19 -21.85
C TRP A 187 28.53 37.09 -23.05
N ASP A 188 29.10 36.73 -24.19
CA ASP A 188 28.87 37.39 -25.47
C ASP A 188 27.70 36.73 -26.21
N ILE A 189 26.60 37.46 -26.31
CA ILE A 189 25.32 37.02 -26.90
C ILE A 189 25.48 36.73 -28.40
N GLU A 190 26.30 37.51 -29.12
CA GLU A 190 26.45 37.37 -30.58
C GLU A 190 27.29 36.14 -30.94
N ASN A 191 28.39 35.90 -30.21
CA ASN A 191 29.20 34.69 -30.38
C ASN A 191 28.42 33.42 -30.01
N HIS A 192 27.57 33.46 -28.98
CA HIS A 192 26.76 32.32 -28.57
C HIS A 192 25.64 32.03 -29.57
N ALA A 193 24.90 33.04 -30.03
CA ALA A 193 23.84 32.89 -31.03
C ALA A 193 24.36 32.34 -32.37
N CYS A 194 25.55 32.77 -32.80
CA CYS A 194 26.21 32.27 -34.02
C CYS A 194 26.68 30.81 -33.89
N ARG A 195 27.04 30.35 -32.68
CA ARG A 195 27.59 29.00 -32.44
C ARG A 195 26.52 27.95 -32.14
N HIS A 196 25.38 28.35 -31.58
CA HIS A 196 24.36 27.43 -31.05
C HIS A 196 23.01 27.48 -31.79
N GLY A 197 22.96 28.04 -33.00
CA GLY A 197 21.81 27.88 -33.91
C GLY A 197 20.52 28.55 -33.42
N GLY A 198 20.62 29.74 -32.82
CA GLY A 198 19.46 30.53 -32.39
C GLY A 198 18.86 30.15 -31.03
N ASN A 199 19.43 29.19 -30.29
CA ASN A 199 19.03 28.96 -28.90
C ASN A 199 19.69 30.02 -27.98
N THR A 200 18.89 30.96 -27.48
CA THR A 200 19.32 32.11 -26.66
C THR A 200 19.44 31.79 -25.17
N GLU A 201 19.32 30.52 -24.77
CA GLU A 201 19.44 30.11 -23.37
C GLU A 201 20.88 30.26 -22.86
N ARG A 202 20.99 30.85 -21.66
CA ARG A 202 22.26 31.12 -20.97
C ARG A 202 22.87 29.81 -20.44
N PRO A 203 24.15 29.51 -20.68
CA PRO A 203 24.69 28.18 -20.44
C PRO A 203 25.22 27.92 -19.03
N ASN A 204 25.51 28.96 -18.24
CA ASN A 204 26.27 28.78 -16.99
C ASN A 204 25.35 28.48 -15.80
N VAL A 205 25.76 27.52 -14.96
CA VAL A 205 25.11 27.15 -13.70
C VAL A 205 25.97 27.63 -12.56
N PHE A 206 25.33 28.14 -11.50
CA PHE A 206 26.01 28.75 -10.39
C PHE A 206 25.49 28.16 -9.07
N SER A 207 26.36 27.64 -8.21
CA SER A 207 25.97 27.08 -6.91
C SER A 207 26.79 27.69 -5.77
N PHE A 208 26.18 27.98 -4.61
CA PHE A 208 26.83 28.47 -3.39
C PHE A 208 26.69 27.45 -2.26
N ALA A 209 27.71 27.29 -1.42
CA ALA A 209 27.61 26.52 -0.19
C ALA A 209 27.78 27.42 1.04
N LEU A 210 26.84 27.36 1.98
CA LEU A 210 26.91 28.05 3.27
C LEU A 210 27.14 27.04 4.40
N ARG A 211 28.15 27.29 5.23
CA ARG A 211 28.50 26.46 6.39
C ARG A 211 28.05 27.16 7.66
N ILE A 212 26.84 26.84 8.12
CA ILE A 212 26.23 27.46 9.31
C ILE A 212 26.42 26.53 10.50
N PHE A 213 27.50 26.74 11.26
CA PHE A 213 27.84 25.91 12.43
C PHE A 213 27.62 26.59 13.76
N GLU A 214 27.41 27.91 13.75
CA GLU A 214 27.06 28.74 14.88
C GLU A 214 25.56 29.04 14.84
N GLU A 215 24.88 28.95 15.99
CA GLU A 215 23.43 29.20 16.06
C GLU A 215 23.08 30.68 15.84
N GLU A 216 24.04 31.60 16.05
CA GLU A 216 23.85 33.04 15.85
C GLU A 216 23.70 33.43 14.36
N ASP A 217 24.33 32.65 13.47
CA ASP A 217 24.27 32.84 12.02
C ASP A 217 23.13 32.05 11.36
N ASP A 218 22.45 31.16 12.09
CA ASP A 218 21.33 30.39 11.55
C ASP A 218 20.02 31.19 11.60
N MET A 219 19.26 31.13 10.52
CA MET A 219 17.94 31.70 10.43
C MET A 219 16.95 30.65 9.92
N PRO A 220 15.64 30.78 10.23
CA PRO A 220 14.62 29.90 9.68
C PRO A 220 14.68 29.85 8.15
N GLU A 221 14.41 28.69 7.56
CA GLU A 221 14.52 28.46 6.10
C GLU A 221 13.71 29.47 5.27
N ALA A 222 12.55 29.90 5.78
CA ALA A 222 11.74 30.92 5.12
C ALA A 222 12.42 32.29 5.04
N GLN A 223 13.27 32.64 6.01
CA GLN A 223 14.05 33.87 6.01
C GLN A 223 15.26 33.75 5.08
N TRP A 224 15.96 32.60 5.10
CA TRP A 224 17.05 32.29 4.15
C TRP A 224 16.60 32.46 2.69
N ARG A 225 15.42 31.90 2.34
CA ARG A 225 14.84 32.06 0.99
C ARG A 225 14.63 33.52 0.59
N LYS A 226 14.04 34.32 1.49
CA LYS A 226 13.77 35.74 1.23
C LYS A 226 15.06 36.54 1.10
N ALA A 227 16.02 36.30 1.98
CA ALA A 227 17.33 36.96 1.95
C ALA A 227 18.09 36.63 0.66
N PHE A 228 18.14 35.35 0.27
CA PHE A 228 18.79 34.92 -0.96
C PHE A 228 18.12 35.48 -2.22
N THR A 229 16.79 35.46 -2.26
CA THR A 229 16.02 36.04 -3.38
C THR A 229 16.26 37.54 -3.51
N TYR A 230 16.27 38.27 -2.40
CA TYR A 230 16.57 39.70 -2.39
C TYR A 230 18.01 39.97 -2.88
N PHE A 231 18.97 39.18 -2.39
CA PHE A 231 20.38 39.30 -2.76
C PHE A 231 20.61 39.09 -4.26
N ILE A 232 20.11 37.99 -4.83
CA ILE A 232 20.27 37.69 -6.26
C ILE A 232 19.58 38.74 -7.14
N ASN A 233 18.41 39.24 -6.73
CA ASN A 233 17.74 40.31 -7.47
C ASN A 233 18.50 41.65 -7.41
N SER A 234 19.20 41.95 -6.31
CA SER A 234 20.05 43.14 -6.20
C SER A 234 21.26 43.09 -7.15
N LYS A 235 21.73 41.88 -7.48
CA LYS A 235 22.90 41.63 -8.35
C LYS A 235 22.54 41.11 -9.74
N LYS A 236 21.28 41.27 -10.17
CA LYS A 236 20.77 40.70 -11.43
C LYS A 236 21.60 41.10 -12.66
N GLU A 237 22.05 42.34 -12.75
CA GLU A 237 22.80 42.85 -13.91
C GLU A 237 24.14 42.12 -14.09
N THR A 238 24.85 41.88 -12.98
CA THR A 238 26.09 41.11 -12.99
C THR A 238 25.87 39.65 -13.39
N ILE A 239 24.78 39.02 -12.95
CA ILE A 239 24.48 37.62 -13.25
C ILE A 239 24.12 37.44 -14.73
N ILE A 240 23.34 38.38 -15.28
CA ILE A 240 22.96 38.42 -16.69
C ILE A 240 24.19 38.60 -17.58
N ALA A 241 25.11 39.51 -17.23
CA ALA A 241 26.33 39.78 -17.98
C ALA A 241 27.27 38.57 -18.11
N HIS A 242 27.21 37.62 -17.16
CA HIS A 242 28.05 36.42 -17.13
C HIS A 242 27.31 35.15 -17.62
N GLY A 243 26.11 35.30 -18.18
CA GLY A 243 25.41 34.20 -18.84
C GLY A 243 24.96 33.09 -17.90
N ILE A 244 24.62 33.43 -16.65
CA ILE A 244 24.12 32.48 -15.64
C ILE A 244 22.60 32.38 -15.76
N HIS A 245 22.06 31.15 -15.72
CA HIS A 245 20.61 30.89 -15.81
C HIS A 245 20.02 30.22 -14.56
N CYS A 246 20.85 29.61 -13.73
CA CYS A 246 20.44 28.89 -12.53
C CYS A 246 21.41 29.23 -11.38
N ALA A 247 20.86 29.68 -10.25
CA ALA A 247 21.61 29.99 -9.04
C ALA A 247 21.09 29.14 -7.88
N THR A 248 21.95 28.28 -7.31
CA THR A 248 21.59 27.37 -6.22
C THR A 248 22.27 27.77 -4.92
N LEU A 249 21.56 27.70 -3.81
CA LEU A 249 22.08 27.87 -2.46
C LEU A 249 21.96 26.54 -1.71
N MET A 250 23.09 26.03 -1.25
CA MET A 250 23.20 24.87 -0.37
C MET A 250 23.50 25.34 1.04
N ILE A 251 22.64 25.01 2.00
CA ILE A 251 22.82 25.34 3.41
C ILE A 251 23.17 24.07 4.18
N CYS A 252 24.34 24.07 4.81
CA CYS A 252 24.91 22.95 5.55
C CYS A 252 24.79 23.20 7.07
N ARG A 253 23.93 22.41 7.75
CA ARG A 253 23.78 22.38 9.22
C ARG A 253 24.36 21.08 9.81
N LYS A 254 24.89 21.13 11.03
CA LYS A 254 25.46 19.94 11.69
C LYS A 254 24.40 18.84 11.90
N GLY A 255 24.69 17.64 11.39
CA GLY A 255 23.87 16.44 11.60
C GLY A 255 22.51 16.44 10.89
N GLN A 256 22.26 17.40 10.00
CA GLN A 256 21.03 17.49 9.20
C GLN A 256 21.36 17.39 7.71
N TYR A 257 20.39 16.95 6.91
CA TYR A 257 20.54 16.94 5.46
C TYR A 257 20.61 18.38 4.92
N PRO A 258 21.49 18.69 3.94
CA PRO A 258 21.59 20.05 3.41
C PRO A 258 20.29 20.53 2.78
N TYR A 259 19.98 21.79 3.06
CA TYR A 259 18.81 22.45 2.52
C TYR A 259 19.19 23.15 1.21
N PHE A 260 18.44 22.90 0.14
CA PHE A 260 18.71 23.42 -1.20
C PHE A 260 17.63 24.38 -1.67
N VAL A 261 18.04 25.54 -2.17
CA VAL A 261 17.16 26.55 -2.78
C VAL A 261 17.71 26.92 -4.14
N THR A 262 16.88 26.83 -5.18
CA THR A 262 17.28 27.10 -6.55
C THR A 262 16.46 28.27 -7.08
N LEU A 263 17.14 29.27 -7.63
CA LEU A 263 16.54 30.41 -8.29
C LEU A 263 16.79 30.33 -9.79
N ARG A 264 15.75 30.61 -10.57
CA ARG A 264 15.83 30.81 -12.02
C ARG A 264 15.28 32.17 -12.39
N GLU A 265 15.71 32.67 -13.53
CA GLU A 265 15.14 33.88 -14.11
C GLU A 265 13.73 33.59 -14.65
N ILE A 266 12.74 34.35 -14.17
CA ILE A 266 11.38 34.33 -14.71
C ILE A 266 11.18 35.60 -15.52
N VAL A 267 10.76 35.44 -16.77
CA VAL A 267 10.35 36.53 -17.64
C VAL A 267 8.85 36.74 -17.47
N THR A 268 8.45 37.81 -16.78
CA THR A 268 7.03 38.17 -16.67
C THR A 268 6.59 38.95 -17.90
N LEU A 269 5.77 38.32 -18.75
CA LEU A 269 5.27 38.90 -20.01
C LEU A 269 4.51 40.22 -19.84
N ARG A 270 4.01 40.51 -18.63
CA ARG A 270 3.24 41.73 -18.32
C ARG A 270 4.10 42.98 -18.10
N GLU A 271 5.32 42.82 -17.59
CA GLU A 271 6.12 43.97 -17.12
C GLU A 271 7.43 44.14 -17.90
N MET A 272 7.75 43.21 -18.83
CA MET A 272 9.06 43.17 -19.52
C MET A 272 10.23 43.28 -18.52
N ALA A 273 10.01 42.81 -17.30
CA ALA A 273 10.96 42.84 -16.21
C ALA A 273 11.47 41.42 -15.95
N THR A 274 12.79 41.25 -15.98
CA THR A 274 13.45 40.03 -15.57
C THR A 274 13.61 40.03 -14.05
N SER A 275 13.02 39.04 -13.40
CA SER A 275 13.12 38.84 -11.95
C SER A 275 13.56 37.42 -11.66
N TRP A 276 14.48 37.25 -10.72
CA TRP A 276 14.87 35.94 -10.23
C TRP A 276 13.87 35.48 -9.18
N ALA A 277 13.30 34.29 -9.38
CA ALA A 277 12.34 33.69 -8.48
C ALA A 277 12.69 32.20 -8.27
N GLU A 278 12.22 31.68 -7.14
CA GLU A 278 12.51 30.30 -6.75
C GLU A 278 11.80 29.29 -7.63
N GLU A 279 12.54 28.30 -8.11
CA GLU A 279 11.96 27.13 -8.74
C GLU A 279 11.47 26.16 -7.66
N GLU A 280 10.29 26.44 -7.12
CA GLU A 280 9.71 25.71 -6.00
C GLU A 280 9.57 24.19 -6.25
N ALA A 281 9.50 23.77 -7.52
CA ALA A 281 9.34 22.37 -7.91
C ALA A 281 10.55 21.50 -7.56
N ILE A 282 11.77 22.05 -7.56
CA ILE A 282 13.00 21.29 -7.27
C ILE A 282 13.60 21.66 -5.90
N ARG A 283 12.79 22.25 -5.00
CA ARG A 283 13.23 22.60 -3.65
C ARG A 283 13.80 21.37 -2.93
N ASN A 284 14.84 21.57 -2.13
CA ASN A 284 15.54 20.54 -1.35
C ASN A 284 16.27 19.47 -2.19
N VAL A 285 16.38 19.66 -3.50
CA VAL A 285 17.14 18.80 -4.41
C VAL A 285 18.08 19.65 -5.25
N GLU A 286 19.29 19.14 -5.45
CA GLU A 286 20.27 19.78 -6.34
C GLU A 286 19.75 19.73 -7.79
N PRO A 287 19.83 20.82 -8.58
CA PRO A 287 19.35 20.83 -9.96
C PRO A 287 19.91 19.71 -10.83
N ALA A 288 21.19 19.37 -10.63
CA ALA A 288 21.86 18.30 -11.35
C ALA A 288 21.27 16.92 -11.06
N LEU A 289 20.67 16.72 -9.87
CA LEU A 289 20.01 15.49 -9.44
C LEU A 289 18.48 15.52 -9.63
N ALA A 290 17.91 16.68 -10.00
CA ALA A 290 16.47 16.84 -10.17
C ALA A 290 15.88 15.92 -11.26
N TYR A 291 16.69 15.45 -12.23
CA TYR A 291 16.25 14.47 -13.22
C TYR A 291 15.77 13.15 -12.57
N GLN A 292 16.27 12.81 -11.38
CA GLN A 292 15.87 11.62 -10.63
C GLN A 292 14.42 11.69 -10.12
N LEU A 293 13.83 12.88 -10.05
CA LEU A 293 12.41 13.06 -9.71
C LEU A 293 11.47 12.79 -10.90
N GLU A 294 12.04 12.70 -12.12
CA GLU A 294 11.31 12.39 -13.36
C GLU A 294 10.07 13.27 -13.57
N LEU A 295 10.23 14.58 -13.35
CA LEU A 295 9.14 15.55 -13.51
C LEU A 295 8.66 15.65 -14.96
N SER A 296 9.43 15.18 -15.94
CA SER A 296 9.03 15.08 -17.35
C SER A 296 7.77 14.22 -17.54
N HIS A 297 7.57 13.20 -16.69
CA HIS A 297 6.38 12.34 -16.76
C HIS A 297 5.10 13.11 -16.40
N LEU A 298 5.23 14.23 -15.71
CA LEU A 298 4.12 15.05 -15.24
C LEU A 298 3.78 16.21 -16.18
N SER A 299 4.32 16.22 -17.39
CA SER A 299 4.15 17.32 -18.37
C SER A 299 2.69 17.64 -18.72
N ASN A 300 1.77 16.68 -18.58
CA ASN A 300 0.32 16.87 -18.80
C ASN A 300 -0.38 17.64 -17.65
N TYR A 301 0.30 17.85 -16.53
CA TYR A 301 -0.26 18.48 -15.33
C TYR A 301 0.36 19.84 -15.06
N LYS A 302 -0.40 20.71 -14.40
CA LYS A 302 0.10 21.91 -13.76
C LYS A 302 0.44 21.56 -12.32
N LEU A 303 1.73 21.63 -11.98
CA LEU A 303 2.25 21.23 -10.68
C LEU A 303 2.30 22.42 -9.72
N THR A 304 1.88 22.17 -8.48
CA THR A 304 2.06 23.07 -7.34
C THR A 304 2.70 22.27 -6.21
N PRO A 305 3.95 22.57 -5.83
CA PRO A 305 4.65 21.81 -4.79
C PRO A 305 4.02 22.06 -3.42
N CYS A 306 3.87 20.99 -2.65
CA CYS A 306 3.40 20.98 -1.27
C CYS A 306 4.56 20.59 -0.36
N PHE A 307 5.00 21.53 0.48
CA PHE A 307 6.17 21.33 1.32
C PHE A 307 5.86 20.49 2.56
N VAL A 308 6.80 19.61 2.88
CA VAL A 308 6.79 18.67 4.00
C VAL A 308 8.07 18.90 4.81
N GLU A 309 8.09 18.48 6.07
CA GLU A 309 9.27 18.58 6.95
C GLU A 309 10.44 17.72 6.44
N ASP A 310 10.16 16.54 5.90
CA ASP A 310 11.18 15.64 5.35
C ASP A 310 11.67 16.10 3.97
N CYS A 311 12.91 16.54 3.88
CA CYS A 311 13.55 17.04 2.65
C CYS A 311 13.69 16.01 1.52
N GLN A 312 13.48 14.71 1.79
CA GLN A 312 13.59 13.62 0.79
C GLN A 312 12.27 13.34 0.05
N ILE A 313 11.15 13.86 0.58
CA ILE A 313 9.80 13.61 0.07
C ILE A 313 9.31 14.88 -0.62
N HIS A 314 8.98 14.76 -1.91
CA HIS A 314 8.43 15.85 -2.69
C HIS A 314 6.98 15.52 -3.05
N ILE A 315 6.04 16.30 -2.51
CA ILE A 315 4.62 16.16 -2.83
C ILE A 315 4.24 17.25 -3.81
N TYR A 316 3.64 16.88 -4.93
CA TYR A 316 3.11 17.80 -5.92
C TYR A 316 1.60 17.68 -5.99
N HIS A 317 0.89 18.77 -5.74
CA HIS A 317 -0.52 18.90 -6.09
C HIS A 317 -0.61 19.23 -7.57
N ALA A 318 -1.14 18.29 -8.33
CA ALA A 318 -1.18 18.32 -9.78
C ALA A 318 -2.63 18.43 -10.27
N ILE A 319 -2.87 19.41 -11.13
CA ILE A 319 -4.16 19.58 -11.81
C ILE A 319 -3.92 19.36 -13.30
N ALA A 320 -4.69 18.47 -13.94
CA ALA A 320 -4.51 18.22 -15.37
C ALA A 320 -4.80 19.48 -16.19
N LYS A 321 -4.00 19.71 -17.23
CA LYS A 321 -4.16 20.89 -18.11
C LYS A 321 -5.47 20.85 -18.89
N GLU A 322 -5.91 19.66 -19.30
CA GLU A 322 -7.15 19.44 -20.06
C GLU A 322 -8.40 19.43 -19.18
N ASN A 323 -8.30 18.88 -17.97
CA ASN A 323 -9.45 18.66 -17.09
C ASN A 323 -9.16 19.16 -15.66
N PRO A 324 -9.77 20.26 -15.21
CA PRO A 324 -9.54 20.79 -13.87
C PRO A 324 -10.15 19.91 -12.75
N LEU A 325 -11.09 19.02 -13.08
CA LEU A 325 -11.62 18.03 -12.11
C LEU A 325 -10.60 16.92 -11.81
N ASP A 326 -9.60 16.74 -12.68
CA ASP A 326 -8.50 15.82 -12.42
C ASP A 326 -7.43 16.49 -11.55
N SER A 327 -7.70 16.47 -10.24
CA SER A 327 -6.75 16.83 -9.19
C SER A 327 -6.15 15.56 -8.59
N ARG A 328 -4.82 15.50 -8.47
CA ARG A 328 -4.07 14.36 -7.89
C ARG A 328 -2.88 14.84 -7.06
N PHE A 329 -2.43 14.00 -6.15
CA PHE A 329 -1.12 14.13 -5.53
C PHE A 329 -0.13 13.17 -6.18
N PHE A 330 0.97 13.71 -6.70
CA PHE A 330 2.15 12.94 -7.10
C PHE A 330 3.22 13.10 -6.03
N ILE A 331 3.63 12.00 -5.46
CA ILE A 331 4.69 11.96 -4.45
C ILE A 331 5.92 11.39 -5.12
N ARG A 332 7.06 12.07 -5.00
CA ARG A 332 8.36 11.58 -5.46
C ARG A 332 9.30 11.52 -4.27
N ALA A 333 9.79 10.33 -3.96
CA ALA A 333 10.71 10.09 -2.85
C ALA A 333 12.04 9.56 -3.38
N LEU A 334 13.13 10.22 -2.97
CA LEU A 334 14.49 9.80 -3.32
C LEU A 334 15.10 9.03 -2.15
N ILE A 335 15.28 7.72 -2.33
CA ILE A 335 15.76 6.82 -1.27
C ILE A 335 17.27 6.65 -1.41
N ARG A 336 17.97 6.90 -0.29
CA ARG A 336 19.44 6.86 -0.19
C ARG A 336 19.88 5.87 0.89
N PRO A 337 21.05 5.25 0.76
CA PRO A 337 21.51 4.23 1.71
C PRO A 337 21.89 4.86 3.05
N GLY A 338 21.66 4.12 4.14
CA GLY A 338 21.96 4.54 5.52
C GLY A 338 20.74 4.75 6.42
N LEU A 339 19.56 5.01 5.85
CA LEU A 339 18.30 5.01 6.59
C LEU A 339 17.74 3.59 6.59
N SER A 340 17.84 2.92 7.74
CA SER A 340 17.17 1.66 7.97
C SER A 340 15.65 1.86 7.88
N MET A 341 15.03 1.00 7.07
CA MET A 341 13.59 0.78 6.89
C MET A 341 12.92 1.68 5.82
N THR A 342 12.89 1.18 4.58
CA THR A 342 11.94 1.62 3.53
C THR A 342 10.52 1.80 4.08
N ASP A 343 10.10 0.93 5.00
CA ASP A 343 8.81 1.01 5.69
C ASP A 343 8.61 2.33 6.44
N ARG A 344 9.63 2.85 7.15
CA ARG A 344 9.53 4.12 7.88
C ARG A 344 9.37 5.31 6.92
N LEU A 345 10.07 5.27 5.79
CA LEU A 345 9.95 6.32 4.79
C LEU A 345 8.55 6.33 4.16
N VAL A 346 7.96 5.16 3.91
CA VAL A 346 6.57 5.11 3.48
C VAL A 346 5.63 5.62 4.57
N GLU A 347 5.82 5.23 5.82
CA GLU A 347 5.03 5.76 6.93
C GLU A 347 5.08 7.29 6.97
N SER A 348 6.28 7.89 6.88
CA SER A 348 6.45 9.34 6.74
C SER A 348 5.74 9.92 5.51
N ILE A 349 5.79 9.24 4.35
CA ILE A 349 5.06 9.66 3.14
C ILE A 349 3.56 9.70 3.39
N LEU A 350 3.00 8.66 4.03
CA LEU A 350 1.58 8.55 4.28
C LEU A 350 1.13 9.56 5.35
N ASP A 351 1.93 9.78 6.39
CA ASP A 351 1.70 10.82 7.41
C ASP A 351 1.69 12.21 6.76
N ALA A 352 2.69 12.51 5.92
CA ALA A 352 2.78 13.77 5.19
C ALA A 352 1.58 13.97 4.25
N LEU A 353 1.17 12.92 3.54
CA LEU A 353 0.02 12.98 2.64
C LEU A 353 -1.28 13.20 3.42
N GLU A 354 -1.44 12.62 4.62
CA GLU A 354 -2.63 12.86 5.46
C GLU A 354 -2.77 14.36 5.83
N VAL A 355 -1.66 15.01 6.17
CA VAL A 355 -1.63 16.45 6.49
C VAL A 355 -1.93 17.30 5.25
N VAL A 356 -1.36 16.97 4.09
CA VAL A 356 -1.54 17.74 2.85
C VAL A 356 -2.93 17.50 2.23
N SER A 357 -3.44 16.28 2.28
CA SER A 357 -4.75 15.89 1.75
C SER A 357 -5.89 16.66 2.42
N ALA A 358 -5.74 17.03 3.70
CA ALA A 358 -6.71 17.87 4.40
C ALA A 358 -6.93 19.24 3.73
N LYS A 359 -5.92 19.78 3.03
CA LYS A 359 -5.99 21.07 2.31
C LYS A 359 -6.70 20.95 0.96
N HIS A 360 -6.62 19.79 0.30
CA HIS A 360 -7.20 19.57 -1.04
C HIS A 360 -8.05 18.29 -1.10
N ARG A 361 -9.29 18.38 -0.60
CA ARG A 361 -10.23 17.24 -0.48
C ARG A 361 -10.72 16.64 -1.81
N GLY A 362 -10.45 17.29 -2.95
CA GLY A 362 -10.85 16.83 -4.28
C GLY A 362 -9.81 15.96 -4.99
N ALA A 363 -8.70 15.62 -4.33
CA ALA A 363 -7.65 14.79 -4.92
C ALA A 363 -8.04 13.31 -4.91
N ASP A 364 -7.90 12.66 -6.07
CA ASP A 364 -8.15 11.23 -6.28
C ASP A 364 -7.12 10.68 -7.26
N CYS A 365 -6.89 9.36 -7.25
CA CYS A 365 -5.85 8.67 -8.02
C CYS A 365 -4.42 9.15 -7.71
N ASN A 366 -4.10 9.25 -6.43
CA ASN A 366 -2.78 9.64 -5.99
C ASN A 366 -1.74 8.60 -6.40
N HIS A 367 -0.52 9.06 -6.66
CA HIS A 367 0.56 8.25 -7.19
C HIS A 367 1.85 8.46 -6.39
N ILE A 368 2.55 7.37 -6.06
CA ILE A 368 3.82 7.41 -5.34
C ILE A 368 4.94 6.89 -6.24
N GLY A 369 5.95 7.70 -6.53
CA GLY A 369 7.20 7.28 -7.15
C GLY A 369 8.34 7.22 -6.13
N MET A 370 8.97 6.07 -6.00
CA MET A 370 10.15 5.84 -5.17
C MET A 370 11.35 5.55 -6.06
N ASN A 371 12.39 6.36 -5.96
CA ASN A 371 13.61 6.18 -6.71
C ASN A 371 14.76 5.79 -5.76
N PHE A 372 15.23 4.55 -5.88
CA PHE A 372 16.40 4.06 -5.19
C PHE A 372 17.65 4.50 -5.94
N VAL A 373 18.39 5.44 -5.36
CA VAL A 373 19.55 6.05 -6.01
C VAL A 373 20.76 5.09 -6.05
N TYR A 374 20.78 4.10 -5.14
CA TYR A 374 21.87 3.15 -4.97
C TYR A 374 21.57 1.78 -5.60
N ASN A 375 22.63 1.05 -5.92
CA ASN A 375 22.53 -0.32 -6.41
C ASN A 375 22.13 -1.27 -5.27
N LEU A 376 21.18 -2.15 -5.54
CA LEU A 376 20.72 -3.19 -4.64
C LEU A 376 21.33 -4.52 -5.04
N ASN A 377 22.03 -5.16 -4.11
CA ASN A 377 22.59 -6.51 -4.29
C ASN A 377 21.50 -7.55 -3.96
N VAL A 378 20.37 -7.47 -4.64
CA VAL A 378 19.14 -8.24 -4.36
C VAL A 378 18.60 -8.77 -5.69
N THR A 379 18.07 -9.98 -5.69
CA THR A 379 17.47 -10.57 -6.90
C THR A 379 16.07 -10.01 -7.17
N PHE A 380 15.64 -10.04 -8.43
CA PHE A 380 14.32 -9.57 -8.83
C PHE A 380 13.17 -10.20 -8.02
N ASP A 381 13.22 -11.51 -7.77
CA ASP A 381 12.17 -12.22 -7.03
C ASP A 381 12.06 -11.73 -5.57
N GLN A 382 13.19 -11.45 -4.92
CA GLN A 382 13.21 -10.89 -3.57
C GLN A 382 12.62 -9.48 -3.52
N VAL A 383 12.84 -8.66 -4.56
CA VAL A 383 12.20 -7.35 -4.68
C VAL A 383 10.68 -7.48 -4.81
N MET A 384 10.22 -8.42 -5.63
CA MET A 384 8.79 -8.68 -5.81
C MET A 384 8.12 -9.15 -4.52
N ASP A 385 8.76 -10.05 -3.78
CA ASP A 385 8.28 -10.52 -2.48
C ASP A 385 8.22 -9.39 -1.45
N ALA A 386 9.25 -8.53 -1.42
CA ALA A 386 9.28 -7.36 -0.53
C ALA A 386 8.16 -6.37 -0.84
N VAL A 387 7.91 -6.08 -2.12
CA VAL A 387 6.83 -5.19 -2.57
C VAL A 387 5.46 -5.79 -2.26
N SER A 388 5.28 -7.10 -2.46
CA SER A 388 4.03 -7.80 -2.12
C SER A 388 3.73 -7.74 -0.61
N GLY A 389 4.72 -8.10 0.23
CA GLY A 389 4.58 -8.02 1.69
C GLY A 389 4.40 -6.59 2.21
N PHE A 390 4.90 -5.59 1.50
CA PHE A 390 4.65 -4.18 1.81
C PHE A 390 3.18 -3.78 1.58
N LEU A 391 2.59 -4.18 0.45
CA LEU A 391 1.20 -3.86 0.13
C LEU A 391 0.21 -4.55 1.08
N GLU A 392 0.50 -5.77 1.53
CA GLU A 392 -0.34 -6.44 2.52
C GLU A 392 -0.39 -5.69 3.85
N ARG A 393 0.73 -5.06 4.25
CA ARG A 393 0.84 -4.28 5.50
C ARG A 393 0.18 -2.91 5.41
N HIS A 394 0.45 -2.14 4.35
CA HIS A 394 0.00 -0.75 4.24
C HIS A 394 -1.22 -0.55 3.33
N GLY A 395 -1.74 -1.59 2.69
CA GLY A 395 -2.80 -1.51 1.66
C GLY A 395 -4.06 -0.77 2.11
N LYS A 396 -4.53 -0.98 3.35
CA LYS A 396 -5.70 -0.28 3.89
C LYS A 396 -5.49 1.23 3.99
N ARG A 397 -4.28 1.66 4.35
CA ARG A 397 -3.93 3.08 4.49
C ARG A 397 -3.76 3.74 3.13
N LEU A 398 -3.09 3.05 2.20
CA LEU A 398 -2.96 3.46 0.80
C LEU A 398 -4.33 3.70 0.16
N TRP A 399 -5.27 2.78 0.39
CA TRP A 399 -6.63 2.88 -0.13
C TRP A 399 -7.42 4.08 0.45
N ARG A 400 -7.31 4.31 1.76
CA ARG A 400 -7.94 5.49 2.42
C ARG A 400 -7.41 6.81 1.88
N LEU A 401 -6.15 6.83 1.45
CA LEU A 401 -5.50 8.00 0.86
C LEU A 401 -5.69 8.08 -0.66
N HIS A 402 -6.57 7.25 -1.24
CA HIS A 402 -6.85 7.20 -2.68
C HIS A 402 -5.59 7.02 -3.53
N ILE A 403 -4.59 6.27 -3.03
CA ILE A 403 -3.39 5.92 -3.79
C ILE A 403 -3.72 4.72 -4.66
N THR A 404 -3.79 4.96 -5.97
CA THR A 404 -4.16 3.94 -6.96
C THR A 404 -2.95 3.39 -7.72
N GLY A 405 -1.81 4.08 -7.66
CA GLY A 405 -0.61 3.65 -8.37
C GLY A 405 0.67 3.94 -7.58
N ALA A 406 1.67 3.08 -7.75
CA ALA A 406 3.02 3.31 -7.27
C ALA A 406 4.06 2.86 -8.29
N GLU A 407 5.17 3.59 -8.35
CA GLU A 407 6.34 3.31 -9.16
C GLU A 407 7.53 3.10 -8.23
N VAL A 408 8.24 1.99 -8.40
CA VAL A 408 9.50 1.73 -7.72
C VAL A 408 10.58 1.59 -8.78
N HIS A 409 11.54 2.49 -8.77
CA HIS A 409 12.70 2.45 -9.64
C HIS A 409 13.93 2.08 -8.83
N CYS A 410 14.60 0.99 -9.18
CA CYS A 410 15.80 0.52 -8.51
C CYS A 410 16.80 -0.07 -9.51
N LYS A 411 18.08 -0.04 -9.15
CA LYS A 411 19.14 -0.66 -9.93
C LYS A 411 19.59 -1.92 -9.21
N LEU A 412 19.49 -3.07 -9.86
CA LEU A 412 19.94 -4.35 -9.29
C LEU A 412 21.37 -4.63 -9.77
N GLU A 413 22.24 -5.02 -8.85
CA GLU A 413 23.60 -5.45 -9.14
C GLU A 413 23.68 -6.96 -8.94
N ASP A 414 23.98 -7.68 -10.02
CA ASP A 414 24.23 -9.12 -9.97
C ASP A 414 25.61 -9.41 -9.38
N ASN A 415 25.85 -10.67 -8.97
CA ASN A 415 27.16 -11.11 -8.45
C ASN A 415 28.32 -10.87 -9.42
N ASP A 416 28.02 -10.74 -10.71
CA ASP A 416 29.00 -10.46 -11.79
C ASP A 416 29.30 -8.95 -11.96
N GLY A 417 28.66 -8.08 -11.17
CA GLY A 417 28.82 -6.63 -11.22
C GLY A 417 28.04 -5.93 -12.35
N SER A 418 27.20 -6.65 -13.10
CA SER A 418 26.29 -6.04 -14.08
C SER A 418 25.12 -5.37 -13.38
N VAL A 419 24.92 -4.08 -13.68
CA VAL A 419 23.84 -3.28 -13.12
C VAL A 419 22.65 -3.26 -14.09
N THR A 420 21.49 -3.74 -13.64
CA THR A 420 20.24 -3.72 -14.39
C THR A 420 19.23 -2.77 -13.74
N PRO A 421 18.84 -1.68 -14.42
CA PRO A 421 17.77 -0.80 -13.94
C PRO A 421 16.40 -1.48 -14.15
N ILE A 422 15.65 -1.58 -13.06
CA ILE A 422 14.30 -2.15 -13.01
C ILE A 422 13.32 -1.10 -12.51
N ARG A 423 12.17 -1.05 -13.19
CA ARG A 423 11.03 -0.23 -12.83
C ARG A 423 9.82 -1.13 -12.59
N VAL A 424 9.31 -1.12 -11.37
CA VAL A 424 8.10 -1.85 -10.98
C VAL A 424 6.95 -0.86 -10.89
N VAL A 425 5.92 -1.07 -11.71
CA VAL A 425 4.68 -0.31 -11.70
C VAL A 425 3.60 -1.15 -11.03
N ILE A 426 3.03 -0.60 -9.97
CA ILE A 426 2.00 -1.20 -9.15
C ILE A 426 0.72 -0.41 -9.39
N GLU A 427 -0.33 -1.08 -9.85
CA GLU A 427 -1.63 -0.46 -10.07
C GLU A 427 -2.71 -1.17 -9.26
N ASN A 428 -3.50 -0.40 -8.52
CA ASN A 428 -4.64 -0.86 -7.76
C ASN A 428 -5.83 0.07 -7.99
N VAL A 429 -6.48 -0.09 -9.14
CA VAL A 429 -7.59 0.79 -9.55
C VAL A 429 -8.91 0.41 -8.88
N SER A 430 -9.14 -0.90 -8.66
CA SER A 430 -10.37 -1.42 -8.05
C SER A 430 -10.35 -1.46 -6.52
N GLY A 431 -9.18 -1.34 -5.91
CA GLY A 431 -8.94 -1.45 -4.47
C GLY A 431 -8.71 -2.87 -3.96
N PHE A 432 -9.03 -3.88 -4.77
CA PHE A 432 -8.96 -5.29 -4.39
C PHE A 432 -7.92 -6.08 -5.16
N ILE A 433 -7.58 -5.63 -6.36
CA ILE A 433 -6.69 -6.34 -7.27
C ILE A 433 -5.52 -5.43 -7.57
N VAL A 434 -4.35 -5.91 -7.16
CA VAL A 434 -3.09 -5.27 -7.45
C VAL A 434 -2.47 -5.93 -8.66
N ASN A 435 -2.22 -5.15 -9.69
CA ASN A 435 -1.47 -5.56 -10.86
C ASN A 435 -0.01 -5.13 -10.68
N PHE A 436 0.91 -6.09 -10.85
CA PHE A 436 2.34 -5.84 -10.79
C PHE A 436 2.92 -5.95 -12.19
N ASN A 437 3.45 -4.85 -12.70
CA ASN A 437 4.12 -4.81 -13.99
C ASN A 437 5.57 -4.40 -13.79
N ALA A 438 6.49 -5.35 -13.98
CA ALA A 438 7.93 -5.07 -13.91
C ALA A 438 8.49 -4.82 -15.32
N TYR A 439 9.37 -3.82 -15.42
CA TYR A 439 10.02 -3.42 -16.65
C TYR A 439 11.53 -3.26 -16.42
N GLN A 440 12.32 -3.70 -17.39
CA GLN A 440 13.74 -3.43 -17.48
C GLN A 440 13.97 -2.23 -18.40
N GLU A 441 14.77 -1.27 -17.98
CA GLU A 441 15.16 -0.15 -18.85
C GLU A 441 16.32 -0.59 -19.76
N ILE A 442 16.09 -0.55 -21.07
CA ILE A 442 17.08 -0.95 -22.08
C ILE A 442 17.31 0.21 -23.02
N SER A 443 18.57 0.56 -23.26
CA SER A 443 18.94 1.48 -24.33
C SER A 443 18.87 0.78 -25.68
N THR A 444 18.08 1.32 -26.59
CA THR A 444 18.02 0.88 -28.00
C THR A 444 19.16 1.50 -28.81
N ASP A 445 19.50 0.90 -29.96
CA ASP A 445 20.52 1.42 -30.91
C ASP A 445 20.27 2.88 -31.34
N LYS A 446 19.02 3.34 -31.25
CA LYS A 446 18.59 4.71 -31.54
C LYS A 446 18.87 5.70 -30.40
N GLY A 447 19.53 5.27 -29.33
CA GLY A 447 19.87 6.11 -28.17
C GLY A 447 18.70 6.45 -27.25
N THR A 448 17.52 5.86 -27.47
CA THR A 448 16.35 6.01 -26.59
C THR A 448 16.28 4.86 -25.60
N THR A 449 16.00 5.17 -24.33
CA THR A 449 15.73 4.17 -23.29
C THR A 449 14.27 3.76 -23.36
N ILE A 450 14.03 2.47 -23.50
CA ILE A 450 12.70 1.86 -23.60
C ILE A 450 12.47 0.88 -22.45
N LEU A 451 11.20 0.73 -22.07
CA LEU A 451 10.77 -0.19 -21.03
C LEU A 451 10.44 -1.56 -21.62
N LYS A 452 11.21 -2.59 -21.27
CA LYS A 452 10.94 -3.98 -21.67
C LYS A 452 10.32 -4.74 -20.51
N SER A 453 9.11 -5.26 -20.67
CA SER A 453 8.44 -6.04 -19.62
C SER A 453 9.20 -7.32 -19.25
N ILE A 454 9.29 -7.59 -17.95
CA ILE A 454 9.79 -8.84 -17.38
C ILE A 454 8.56 -9.70 -17.06
N GLY A 455 8.39 -10.82 -17.76
CA GLY A 455 7.22 -11.69 -17.60
C GLY A 455 6.07 -11.35 -18.56
N GLU A 456 4.88 -11.08 -18.01
CA GLU A 456 3.70 -10.73 -18.81
C GLU A 456 3.84 -9.35 -19.46
N LYS A 457 3.25 -9.19 -20.66
CA LYS A 457 3.31 -7.94 -21.40
C LYS A 457 2.41 -6.90 -20.74
N GLY A 458 3.00 -6.01 -19.93
CA GLY A 458 2.33 -4.88 -19.31
C GLY A 458 2.01 -3.74 -20.30
N ALA A 459 1.23 -2.76 -19.85
CA ALA A 459 0.77 -1.63 -20.68
C ALA A 459 1.90 -0.76 -21.25
N LEU A 460 3.03 -0.63 -20.55
CA LEU A 460 4.16 0.23 -20.95
C LEU A 460 5.23 -0.55 -21.75
N HIS A 461 4.89 -1.72 -22.30
CA HIS A 461 5.84 -2.53 -23.07
C HIS A 461 6.35 -1.78 -24.32
N LEU A 462 7.68 -1.67 -24.46
CA LEU A 462 8.41 -0.97 -25.52
C LEU A 462 8.09 0.53 -25.65
N GLN A 463 7.54 1.14 -24.59
CA GLN A 463 7.35 2.58 -24.52
C GLN A 463 8.64 3.27 -24.04
N PRO A 464 8.88 4.54 -24.43
CA PRO A 464 10.00 5.31 -23.93
C PRO A 464 9.86 5.55 -22.42
N VAL A 465 10.98 5.60 -21.69
CA VAL A 465 10.98 5.85 -20.23
C VAL A 465 10.26 7.16 -19.89
N HIS A 466 10.49 8.21 -20.69
CA HIS A 466 9.91 9.55 -20.48
C HIS A 466 8.45 9.70 -20.93
N HIS A 467 7.70 8.59 -21.06
CA HIS A 467 6.30 8.65 -21.43
C HIS A 467 5.49 9.42 -20.36
N PRO A 468 4.72 10.46 -20.74
CA PRO A 468 3.98 11.25 -19.77
C PRO A 468 2.77 10.49 -19.22
N PHE A 469 2.43 10.74 -17.96
CA PHE A 469 1.27 10.15 -17.32
C PHE A 469 -0.03 10.57 -17.99
N THR A 470 -0.90 9.58 -18.18
CA THR A 470 -2.23 9.79 -18.74
C THR A 470 -3.15 10.50 -17.75
N THR A 471 -4.03 11.36 -18.27
CA THR A 471 -5.08 12.04 -17.52
C THR A 471 -6.20 11.06 -17.14
N LYS A 472 -7.10 11.45 -16.22
CA LYS A 472 -8.11 10.54 -15.66
C LYS A 472 -8.99 9.99 -16.78
N GLY A 473 -9.11 8.67 -16.85
CA GLY A 473 -10.06 8.02 -17.74
C GLY A 473 -11.51 8.39 -17.37
N SER A 474 -12.40 8.34 -18.36
CA SER A 474 -13.83 8.68 -18.19
C SER A 474 -14.56 7.83 -17.16
N LEU A 475 -14.04 6.63 -16.85
CA LEU A 475 -14.59 5.70 -15.86
C LEU A 475 -14.26 6.09 -14.42
N GLN A 476 -13.14 6.78 -14.22
CA GLN A 476 -12.62 7.03 -12.89
C GLN A 476 -13.54 7.88 -12.01
N PRO A 477 -14.17 8.97 -12.51
CA PRO A 477 -15.16 9.72 -11.72
C PRO A 477 -16.34 8.86 -11.25
N ARG A 478 -16.78 7.89 -12.07
CA ARG A 478 -17.87 6.96 -11.70
C ARG A 478 -17.42 5.96 -10.63
N ARG A 479 -16.17 5.48 -10.72
CA ARG A 479 -15.56 4.65 -9.66
C ARG A 479 -15.47 5.40 -8.33
N TYR A 480 -14.99 6.63 -8.38
CA TYR A 480 -14.88 7.49 -7.19
C TYR A 480 -16.25 7.68 -6.52
N GLN A 481 -17.32 7.93 -7.29
CA GLN A 481 -18.67 8.01 -6.75
C GLN A 481 -19.13 6.72 -6.06
N ALA A 482 -18.86 5.55 -6.65
CA ALA A 482 -19.19 4.28 -6.03
C ALA A 482 -18.43 4.08 -4.70
N HIS A 483 -17.14 4.43 -4.67
CA HIS A 483 -16.31 4.32 -3.48
C HIS A 483 -16.74 5.27 -2.35
N LEU A 484 -17.23 6.47 -2.67
CA LEU A 484 -17.82 7.38 -1.67
C LEU A 484 -19.04 6.78 -0.97
N ILE A 485 -19.83 5.96 -1.68
CA ILE A 485 -20.99 5.24 -1.11
C ILE A 485 -20.52 4.01 -0.32
N GLY A 486 -19.28 3.57 -0.51
CA GLY A 486 -18.73 2.35 0.09
C GLY A 486 -19.03 1.09 -0.73
N THR A 487 -19.29 1.23 -2.03
CA THR A 487 -19.47 0.09 -2.94
C THR A 487 -18.35 0.03 -3.98
N THR A 488 -18.19 -1.14 -4.60
CA THR A 488 -17.34 -1.29 -5.78
C THR A 488 -18.09 -0.82 -7.02
N TYR A 489 -17.37 -0.28 -8.00
CA TYR A 489 -17.96 0.04 -9.31
C TYR A 489 -18.36 -1.23 -10.05
N MET A 490 -19.49 -1.19 -10.76
CA MET A 490 -20.14 -2.39 -11.29
C MET A 490 -19.24 -3.23 -12.22
N TYR A 491 -18.49 -2.57 -13.11
CA TYR A 491 -17.62 -3.29 -14.06
C TYR A 491 -16.38 -3.92 -13.39
N ASP A 492 -16.00 -3.46 -12.20
CA ASP A 492 -14.86 -4.01 -11.46
C ASP A 492 -15.23 -5.33 -10.72
N PHE A 493 -16.52 -5.68 -10.65
CA PHE A 493 -16.95 -6.99 -10.11
C PHE A 493 -16.48 -8.16 -10.96
N LEU A 494 -16.27 -7.96 -12.28
CA LEU A 494 -15.76 -9.01 -13.17
C LEU A 494 -14.39 -9.50 -12.70
N ASP A 495 -13.51 -8.56 -12.38
CA ASP A 495 -12.18 -8.87 -11.90
C ASP A 495 -12.24 -9.49 -10.49
N LEU A 496 -13.17 -9.03 -9.63
CA LEU A 496 -13.40 -9.64 -8.32
C LEU A 496 -13.82 -11.12 -8.40
N PHE A 497 -14.74 -11.46 -9.31
CA PHE A 497 -15.13 -12.85 -9.55
C PHE A 497 -13.95 -13.67 -10.08
N SER A 498 -13.17 -13.12 -11.01
CA SER A 498 -11.96 -13.77 -11.53
C SER A 498 -10.96 -14.06 -10.40
N LYS A 499 -10.73 -13.09 -9.49
CA LYS A 499 -9.85 -13.28 -8.33
C LYS A 499 -10.40 -14.27 -7.32
N ALA A 500 -11.71 -14.27 -7.07
CA ALA A 500 -12.36 -15.24 -6.20
C ALA A 500 -12.21 -16.67 -6.75
N LEU A 501 -12.38 -16.85 -8.06
CA LEU A 501 -12.12 -18.12 -8.74
C LEU A 501 -10.66 -18.53 -8.64
N TYR A 502 -9.72 -17.60 -8.85
CA TYR A 502 -8.29 -17.86 -8.68
C TYR A 502 -7.99 -18.39 -7.26
N ASN A 503 -8.56 -17.74 -6.22
CA ASN A 503 -8.41 -18.18 -4.84
C ASN A 503 -9.05 -19.55 -4.58
N LEU A 504 -10.17 -19.86 -5.23
CA LEU A 504 -10.81 -21.18 -5.19
C LEU A 504 -9.91 -22.26 -5.81
N TRP A 505 -9.29 -21.97 -6.96
CA TRP A 505 -8.32 -22.84 -7.61
C TRP A 505 -7.07 -23.08 -6.76
N LEU A 506 -6.57 -22.06 -6.07
CA LEU A 506 -5.45 -22.23 -5.13
C LEU A 506 -5.82 -23.19 -3.98
N LYS A 507 -7.01 -23.04 -3.39
CA LYS A 507 -7.50 -23.96 -2.35
C LYS A 507 -7.69 -25.38 -2.89
N ALA A 508 -8.26 -25.53 -4.08
CA ALA A 508 -8.47 -26.82 -4.71
C ALA A 508 -7.13 -27.52 -5.03
N ARG A 509 -6.12 -26.79 -5.53
CA ARG A 509 -4.78 -27.32 -5.78
C ARG A 509 -4.03 -27.70 -4.50
N ALA A 510 -4.28 -26.98 -3.41
CA ALA A 510 -3.73 -27.35 -2.10
C ALA A 510 -4.31 -28.69 -1.60
N ALA A 511 -5.59 -28.98 -1.90
CA ALA A 511 -6.19 -30.27 -1.61
C ALA A 511 -5.75 -31.37 -2.60
N ASN A 512 -5.78 -31.07 -3.91
CA ASN A 512 -5.47 -31.99 -5.01
C ASN A 512 -4.40 -31.38 -5.95
N PRO A 513 -3.10 -31.71 -5.76
CA PRO A 513 -2.00 -31.15 -6.56
C PRO A 513 -2.03 -31.52 -8.06
N SER A 514 -2.80 -32.54 -8.45
CA SER A 514 -2.95 -33.00 -9.84
C SER A 514 -3.84 -32.09 -10.70
N LEU A 515 -4.58 -31.16 -10.11
CA LEU A 515 -5.46 -30.25 -10.83
C LEU A 515 -4.67 -29.21 -11.63
N VAL A 516 -4.93 -29.15 -12.93
CA VAL A 516 -4.33 -28.17 -13.84
C VAL A 516 -5.17 -26.89 -13.85
N GLN A 517 -4.53 -25.77 -13.53
CA GLN A 517 -5.16 -24.46 -13.48
C GLN A 517 -5.38 -23.89 -14.89
N PRO A 518 -6.58 -23.39 -15.23
CA PRO A 518 -6.83 -22.74 -16.51
C PRO A 518 -6.13 -21.38 -16.60
N LYS A 519 -5.77 -20.95 -17.82
CA LYS A 519 -5.19 -19.61 -18.07
C LYS A 519 -6.22 -18.49 -17.94
N VAL A 520 -7.49 -18.79 -18.21
CA VAL A 520 -8.62 -17.86 -18.12
C VAL A 520 -9.65 -18.46 -17.17
N PHE A 521 -10.02 -17.74 -16.10
CA PHE A 521 -10.97 -18.22 -15.09
C PHE A 521 -12.41 -17.85 -15.43
N LEU A 522 -12.61 -16.69 -16.01
CA LEU A 522 -13.92 -16.11 -16.30
C LEU A 522 -13.92 -15.53 -17.72
N VAL A 523 -14.93 -15.90 -18.51
CA VAL A 523 -15.30 -15.21 -19.74
C VAL A 523 -16.64 -14.55 -19.51
N SER A 524 -16.70 -13.23 -19.66
CA SER A 524 -17.92 -12.44 -19.48
C SER A 524 -18.33 -11.79 -20.80
N LYS A 525 -19.61 -11.92 -21.16
CA LYS A 525 -20.22 -11.15 -22.24
C LYS A 525 -21.36 -10.32 -21.69
N GLU A 526 -21.43 -9.05 -22.03
CA GLU A 526 -22.48 -8.15 -21.55
C GLU A 526 -23.77 -8.38 -22.33
N LEU A 527 -24.92 -8.31 -21.66
CA LEU A 527 -26.23 -8.38 -22.30
C LEU A 527 -26.78 -6.97 -22.49
N VAL A 528 -27.10 -6.63 -23.73
CA VAL A 528 -27.67 -5.34 -24.13
C VAL A 528 -28.98 -5.60 -24.86
N LEU A 529 -29.96 -4.72 -24.67
CA LEU A 529 -31.21 -4.78 -25.41
C LEU A 529 -31.04 -4.16 -26.79
N ASP A 530 -31.45 -4.88 -27.83
CA ASP A 530 -31.48 -4.38 -29.20
C ASP A 530 -32.66 -3.39 -29.42
N GLU A 531 -32.87 -2.96 -30.67
CA GLU A 531 -33.98 -2.08 -31.05
C GLU A 531 -35.37 -2.71 -30.89
N ASN A 532 -35.45 -4.04 -30.82
CA ASN A 532 -36.67 -4.83 -30.62
C ASN A 532 -36.90 -5.24 -29.15
N ASP A 533 -36.11 -4.69 -28.21
CA ASP A 533 -36.08 -5.07 -26.79
C ASP A 533 -35.73 -6.57 -26.55
N GLU A 534 -34.92 -7.18 -27.43
CA GLU A 534 -34.37 -8.52 -27.23
C GLU A 534 -32.95 -8.46 -26.64
N LEU A 535 -32.64 -9.40 -25.73
CA LEU A 535 -31.33 -9.45 -25.08
C LEU A 535 -30.28 -10.08 -26.00
N GLN A 536 -29.23 -9.31 -26.31
CA GLN A 536 -28.12 -9.74 -27.14
C GLN A 536 -26.79 -9.71 -26.37
N GLU A 537 -25.95 -10.73 -26.56
CA GLU A 537 -24.58 -10.78 -26.05
C GLU A 537 -23.67 -9.86 -26.87
N VAL A 538 -23.05 -8.89 -26.20
CA VAL A 538 -22.14 -7.90 -26.82
C VAL A 538 -20.85 -7.81 -26.01
N ASP A 539 -19.73 -7.70 -26.71
CA ASP A 539 -18.43 -7.36 -26.13
C ASP A 539 -18.14 -5.87 -26.39
N ARG A 540 -18.31 -5.03 -25.37
CA ARG A 540 -18.14 -3.57 -25.45
C ARG A 540 -17.25 -3.06 -24.33
N ALA A 541 -16.64 -1.90 -24.54
CA ALA A 541 -15.83 -1.25 -23.51
C ALA A 541 -16.68 -0.89 -22.27
N SER A 542 -16.11 -1.12 -21.10
CA SER A 542 -16.73 -0.86 -19.79
C SER A 542 -17.24 0.58 -19.67
N GLY A 543 -18.39 0.77 -19.01
CA GLY A 543 -18.97 2.08 -18.71
C GLY A 543 -19.77 2.75 -19.83
N ASN A 544 -19.92 2.10 -20.99
CA ASN A 544 -20.80 2.56 -22.06
C ASN A 544 -22.24 2.03 -21.89
N ASN A 545 -22.73 1.91 -20.66
CA ASN A 545 -24.09 1.48 -20.37
C ASN A 545 -25.12 2.59 -20.62
N THR A 546 -26.18 2.25 -21.34
CA THR A 546 -27.31 3.15 -21.63
C THR A 546 -28.37 3.11 -20.52
N ARG A 547 -28.50 1.96 -19.83
CA ARG A 547 -29.45 1.74 -18.74
C ARG A 547 -28.71 1.59 -17.40
N SER A 548 -29.40 1.86 -16.29
CA SER A 548 -28.86 1.76 -14.93
C SER A 548 -28.59 0.33 -14.46
N MET A 549 -29.10 -0.67 -15.18
CA MET A 549 -28.89 -2.08 -14.88
C MET A 549 -28.03 -2.69 -15.99
N VAL A 550 -27.01 -3.43 -15.57
CA VAL A 550 -26.10 -4.14 -16.46
C VAL A 550 -26.16 -5.62 -16.12
N THR A 551 -26.21 -6.46 -17.14
CA THR A 551 -26.31 -7.91 -17.01
C THR A 551 -25.21 -8.55 -17.83
N TRP A 552 -24.68 -9.67 -17.37
CA TRP A 552 -23.67 -10.44 -18.10
C TRP A 552 -24.03 -11.91 -18.14
N VAL A 553 -23.58 -12.59 -19.19
CA VAL A 553 -23.47 -14.04 -19.23
C VAL A 553 -22.05 -14.40 -18.84
N PHE A 554 -21.90 -15.12 -17.71
CA PHE A 554 -20.61 -15.60 -17.23
C PHE A 554 -20.40 -17.06 -17.58
N THR A 555 -19.29 -17.35 -18.25
CA THR A 555 -18.73 -18.70 -18.35
C THR A 555 -17.59 -18.81 -17.35
N LEU A 556 -17.86 -19.50 -16.24
CA LEU A 556 -16.91 -19.69 -15.14
C LEU A 556 -16.23 -21.07 -15.26
N TYR A 557 -14.91 -21.11 -15.14
CA TYR A 557 -14.15 -22.36 -15.04
C TYR A 557 -13.83 -22.67 -13.58
N THR A 558 -14.58 -23.59 -12.99
CA THR A 558 -14.44 -24.01 -11.57
C THR A 558 -13.79 -25.39 -11.45
N PRO A 559 -13.08 -25.67 -10.35
CA PRO A 559 -12.44 -26.97 -10.13
C PRO A 559 -13.45 -28.12 -9.94
N GLU A 560 -14.62 -27.84 -9.37
CA GLU A 560 -15.68 -28.83 -9.09
C GLU A 560 -16.24 -29.51 -10.34
N LYS A 561 -16.23 -28.83 -11.49
CA LYS A 561 -16.73 -29.37 -12.75
C LYS A 561 -15.81 -30.46 -13.33
N ILE A 562 -14.58 -30.59 -12.83
CA ILE A 562 -13.57 -31.53 -13.32
C ILE A 562 -13.58 -32.84 -12.52
N ASP A 563 -13.86 -32.78 -11.21
CA ASP A 563 -13.96 -33.96 -10.34
C ASP A 563 -15.42 -34.46 -10.27
N SER A 564 -15.82 -35.31 -11.22
CA SER A 564 -17.14 -35.97 -11.22
C SER A 564 -17.35 -36.99 -10.10
N SER A 565 -16.41 -37.13 -9.18
CA SER A 565 -16.41 -38.09 -8.05
C SER A 565 -16.97 -37.50 -6.76
N ILE A 566 -17.10 -36.17 -6.65
CA ILE A 566 -17.58 -35.49 -5.45
C ILE A 566 -19.05 -35.15 -5.66
N LEU A 567 -19.93 -35.82 -4.90
CA LEU A 567 -21.37 -35.51 -4.88
C LEU A 567 -21.63 -34.39 -3.86
N PRO A 568 -21.93 -33.15 -4.29
CA PRO A 568 -22.36 -32.12 -3.36
C PRO A 568 -23.68 -32.55 -2.72
N LEU A 569 -23.74 -32.42 -1.40
CA LEU A 569 -24.87 -32.89 -0.62
C LEU A 569 -25.22 -31.88 0.47
N ASN A 570 -26.53 -31.67 0.64
CA ASN A 570 -27.06 -30.76 1.64
C ASN A 570 -27.26 -31.49 2.96
N MET A 571 -26.85 -30.86 4.06
CA MET A 571 -26.85 -31.47 5.38
C MET A 571 -27.66 -30.64 6.38
N LEU A 572 -28.59 -31.28 7.07
CA LEU A 572 -29.30 -30.71 8.21
C LEU A 572 -28.92 -31.45 9.48
N ALA A 573 -28.45 -30.72 10.48
CA ALA A 573 -28.13 -31.25 11.80
C ALA A 573 -28.60 -30.29 12.90
N ARG A 574 -28.95 -30.84 14.07
CA ARG A 574 -29.35 -30.06 15.25
C ARG A 574 -28.26 -30.10 16.33
N SER A 575 -28.02 -28.95 16.96
CA SER A 575 -27.17 -28.85 18.15
C SER A 575 -27.84 -29.50 19.36
N ALA A 576 -27.06 -30.27 20.12
CA ALA A 576 -27.48 -30.84 21.40
C ALA A 576 -27.42 -29.85 22.56
N TYR A 577 -26.72 -28.72 22.40
CA TYR A 577 -26.56 -27.71 23.44
C TYR A 577 -27.76 -26.77 23.51
N HIS A 578 -28.02 -26.24 24.71
CA HIS A 578 -28.94 -25.14 24.92
C HIS A 578 -28.43 -23.88 24.21
N VAL A 579 -29.31 -23.20 23.48
CA VAL A 579 -28.98 -21.96 22.77
C VAL A 579 -29.69 -20.81 23.45
N PHE A 580 -28.96 -19.73 23.75
CA PHE A 580 -29.54 -18.50 24.24
C PHE A 580 -29.75 -17.54 23.07
N ILE A 581 -30.98 -17.11 22.84
CA ILE A 581 -31.32 -16.09 21.87
C ILE A 581 -31.54 -14.78 22.61
N CYS A 582 -30.77 -13.76 22.24
CA CYS A 582 -30.95 -12.39 22.70
C CYS A 582 -31.76 -11.62 21.66
N LEU A 583 -33.00 -11.27 21.99
CA LEU A 583 -33.84 -10.42 21.15
C LEU A 583 -33.49 -8.95 21.41
N PRO A 584 -33.08 -8.18 20.37
CA PRO A 584 -32.75 -6.77 20.53
C PRO A 584 -34.01 -5.95 20.85
N THR A 585 -33.82 -4.85 21.57
CA THR A 585 -34.91 -3.91 21.87
C THR A 585 -35.26 -3.07 20.66
N PRO A 586 -36.54 -2.98 20.27
CA PRO A 586 -36.94 -2.03 19.25
C PRO A 586 -36.74 -0.60 19.76
N VAL A 587 -35.97 0.20 19.03
CA VAL A 587 -35.70 1.63 19.35
C VAL A 587 -36.99 2.45 19.45
N THR A 588 -38.07 1.98 18.80
CA THR A 588 -39.38 2.63 18.79
C THR A 588 -40.12 2.54 20.12
N ASN A 589 -39.77 1.62 21.02
CA ASN A 589 -40.42 1.49 22.33
C ASN A 589 -39.40 1.63 23.48
N PRO A 590 -39.38 2.76 24.21
CA PRO A 590 -38.41 3.03 25.26
C PRO A 590 -38.60 2.19 26.52
N THR A 591 -39.74 1.51 26.69
CA THR A 591 -39.97 0.61 27.83
C THR A 591 -39.53 -0.83 27.56
N SER A 592 -39.08 -1.14 26.34
CA SER A 592 -38.62 -2.48 25.99
C SER A 592 -37.23 -2.76 26.54
N PHE A 593 -37.00 -3.99 27.00
CA PHE A 593 -35.71 -4.47 27.50
C PHE A 593 -35.26 -5.71 26.71
N GLU A 594 -33.95 -5.95 26.67
CA GLU A 594 -33.37 -7.11 25.97
C GLU A 594 -33.92 -8.40 26.59
N GLN A 595 -34.58 -9.22 25.78
CA GLN A 595 -35.10 -10.50 26.24
C GLN A 595 -34.12 -11.62 25.88
N ARG A 596 -33.73 -12.39 26.90
CA ARG A 596 -32.90 -13.59 26.73
C ARG A 596 -33.76 -14.82 26.88
N ILE A 597 -33.96 -15.54 25.78
CA ILE A 597 -34.76 -16.77 25.73
C ILE A 597 -33.79 -17.95 25.66
N MET A 598 -33.94 -18.89 26.59
CA MET A 598 -33.20 -20.15 26.57
C MET A 598 -33.98 -21.18 25.76
N GLU A 599 -33.45 -21.56 24.61
CA GLU A 599 -33.96 -22.67 23.81
C GLU A 599 -33.24 -23.95 24.19
N ALA A 600 -34.01 -24.97 24.57
CA ALA A 600 -33.48 -26.30 24.82
C ALA A 600 -32.90 -26.96 23.56
N GLY A 601 -31.75 -27.62 23.72
CA GLY A 601 -31.20 -28.50 22.70
C GLY A 601 -32.18 -29.62 22.34
N GLN A 602 -32.07 -30.15 21.12
CA GLN A 602 -32.91 -31.27 20.63
C GLN A 602 -34.43 -30.99 20.58
N VAL A 603 -34.88 -29.73 20.72
CA VAL A 603 -36.30 -29.35 20.60
C VAL A 603 -36.49 -28.42 19.41
N TRP A 604 -37.60 -28.59 18.70
CA TRP A 604 -38.05 -27.62 17.69
C TRP A 604 -38.84 -26.48 18.35
N TYR A 605 -38.40 -25.26 18.06
CA TYR A 605 -39.06 -23.98 18.31
C TYR A 605 -39.56 -23.38 16.98
N PRO A 606 -40.47 -22.39 17.00
CA PRO A 606 -41.04 -21.80 15.79
C PRO A 606 -40.00 -21.35 14.75
N ASN A 607 -38.96 -20.64 15.20
CA ASN A 607 -37.82 -20.19 14.39
C ASN A 607 -37.02 -21.36 13.78
N SER A 608 -36.75 -22.40 14.56
CA SER A 608 -35.96 -23.54 14.14
C SER A 608 -36.72 -24.43 13.16
N ALA A 609 -38.02 -24.63 13.36
CA ALA A 609 -38.89 -25.34 12.43
C ALA A 609 -39.01 -24.57 11.11
N TYR A 610 -39.18 -23.24 11.17
CA TYR A 610 -39.17 -22.40 9.97
C TYR A 610 -37.85 -22.48 9.21
N LYS A 611 -36.71 -22.41 9.92
CA LYS A 611 -35.39 -22.54 9.31
C LYS A 611 -35.19 -23.91 8.64
N THR A 612 -35.65 -24.98 9.27
CA THR A 612 -35.61 -26.34 8.70
C THR A 612 -36.46 -26.41 7.42
N ALA A 613 -37.70 -25.92 7.46
CA ALA A 613 -38.58 -25.92 6.29
C ALA A 613 -37.98 -25.09 5.13
N GLN A 614 -37.51 -23.88 5.42
CA GLN A 614 -36.91 -23.00 4.42
C GLN A 614 -35.68 -23.64 3.77
N ALA A 615 -34.80 -24.26 4.56
CA ALA A 615 -33.64 -24.98 4.03
C ALA A 615 -34.06 -26.12 3.10
N ILE A 616 -35.09 -26.90 3.45
CA ILE A 616 -35.59 -27.98 2.58
C ILE A 616 -36.10 -27.42 1.24
N PHE A 617 -36.85 -26.30 1.26
CA PHE A 617 -37.31 -25.66 0.03
C PHE A 617 -36.16 -25.13 -0.84
N ASP A 618 -35.14 -24.53 -0.22
CA ASP A 618 -33.98 -24.00 -0.92
C ASP A 618 -33.14 -25.15 -1.52
N PHE A 619 -32.90 -26.22 -0.77
CA PHE A 619 -32.21 -27.42 -1.23
C PHE A 619 -32.95 -28.14 -2.36
N ASN A 620 -34.30 -28.12 -2.34
CA ASN A 620 -35.09 -28.67 -3.44
C ASN A 620 -34.95 -27.84 -4.72
N ARG A 621 -34.82 -26.50 -4.60
CA ARG A 621 -34.58 -25.60 -5.75
C ARG A 621 -33.17 -25.78 -6.34
N GLU A 622 -32.17 -26.03 -5.48
CA GLU A 622 -30.81 -26.36 -5.90
C GLU A 622 -30.73 -27.73 -6.59
N GLY A 623 -31.66 -28.65 -6.26
CA GLY A 623 -31.77 -29.96 -6.91
C GLY A 623 -30.68 -30.94 -6.47
N LEU A 624 -30.17 -30.80 -5.24
CA LEU A 624 -29.16 -31.65 -4.62
C LEU A 624 -29.77 -32.74 -3.71
N LEU A 625 -28.95 -33.71 -3.32
CA LEU A 625 -29.31 -34.73 -2.32
C LEU A 625 -29.36 -34.11 -0.91
N LEU A 626 -30.20 -34.65 -0.02
CA LEU A 626 -30.34 -34.18 1.36
C LEU A 626 -30.01 -35.30 2.37
N ILE A 627 -29.16 -35.02 3.36
CA ILE A 627 -28.99 -35.85 4.56
C ILE A 627 -29.47 -35.06 5.78
N ILE A 628 -30.34 -35.67 6.58
CA ILE A 628 -30.82 -35.13 7.85
C ILE A 628 -30.27 -35.99 8.99
N PHE A 629 -29.40 -35.40 9.80
CA PHE A 629 -28.96 -35.97 11.06
C PHE A 629 -30.00 -35.69 12.15
N ALA A 630 -30.90 -36.64 12.33
CA ALA A 630 -32.06 -36.52 13.18
C ALA A 630 -31.72 -36.72 14.66
N ASN A 631 -32.02 -35.71 15.48
CA ASN A 631 -31.82 -35.74 16.93
C ASN A 631 -32.78 -34.77 17.63
N TRP A 632 -34.09 -35.03 17.51
CA TRP A 632 -35.15 -34.19 18.07
C TRP A 632 -36.07 -34.98 19.02
N ARG A 633 -36.18 -34.51 20.26
CA ARG A 633 -37.11 -35.02 21.27
C ARG A 633 -38.56 -34.58 21.05
N GLY A 634 -38.80 -33.62 20.17
CA GLY A 634 -40.14 -33.15 19.87
C GLY A 634 -40.20 -31.66 19.56
N PHE A 635 -41.43 -31.16 19.51
CA PHE A 635 -41.75 -29.73 19.37
C PHE A 635 -41.94 -29.11 20.75
N SER A 636 -41.60 -27.82 20.89
CA SER A 636 -41.90 -27.06 22.11
C SER A 636 -43.41 -26.91 22.26
N GLY A 637 -43.94 -27.44 23.36
CA GLY A 637 -45.36 -27.32 23.73
C GLY A 637 -45.66 -26.09 24.60
N GLY A 638 -44.73 -25.13 24.71
CA GLY A 638 -44.93 -23.93 25.51
C GLY A 638 -46.09 -23.08 24.98
N ARG A 639 -46.86 -22.45 25.88
CA ARG A 639 -48.01 -21.60 25.47
C ARG A 639 -47.60 -20.50 24.48
N GLN A 640 -46.42 -19.90 24.71
CA GLN A 640 -45.87 -18.87 23.84
C GLN A 640 -45.52 -19.43 22.46
N ASP A 641 -44.80 -20.56 22.39
CA ASP A 641 -44.41 -21.18 21.12
C ASP A 641 -45.61 -21.67 20.30
N MET A 642 -46.66 -22.13 21.00
CA MET A 642 -47.94 -22.49 20.37
C MET A 642 -48.65 -21.27 19.79
N TYR A 643 -48.62 -20.14 20.49
CA TYR A 643 -49.14 -18.85 19.99
C TYR A 643 -48.32 -18.36 18.79
N ASP A 644 -47.00 -18.53 18.82
CA ASP A 644 -46.06 -18.20 17.76
C ASP A 644 -46.10 -19.21 16.58
N GLU A 645 -47.23 -19.90 16.41
CA GLU A 645 -47.58 -20.74 15.28
C GLU A 645 -46.64 -21.92 15.01
N ILE A 646 -46.04 -22.54 16.04
CA ILE A 646 -45.11 -23.67 15.87
C ILE A 646 -45.67 -24.80 14.99
N LEU A 647 -46.97 -25.11 15.12
CA LEU A 647 -47.63 -26.15 14.35
C LEU A 647 -47.65 -25.85 12.85
N LYS A 648 -47.83 -24.58 12.48
CA LYS A 648 -47.81 -24.11 11.08
C LYS A 648 -46.40 -24.19 10.50
N GLN A 649 -45.36 -23.98 11.31
CA GLN A 649 -43.99 -24.15 10.85
C GLN A 649 -43.63 -25.64 10.73
N GLY A 650 -44.15 -26.48 11.63
CA GLY A 650 -44.01 -27.94 11.55
C GLY A 650 -44.64 -28.53 10.28
N SER A 651 -45.83 -28.07 9.88
CA SER A 651 -46.47 -28.54 8.63
C SER A 651 -45.67 -28.18 7.38
N LYS A 652 -45.01 -27.01 7.35
CA LYS A 652 -44.16 -26.62 6.20
C LYS A 652 -42.99 -27.55 5.98
N ILE A 653 -42.49 -28.23 7.02
CA ILE A 653 -41.43 -29.25 6.87
C ILE A 653 -41.98 -30.42 6.03
N VAL A 654 -43.20 -30.87 6.36
CA VAL A 654 -43.89 -31.93 5.62
C VAL A 654 -44.16 -31.50 4.17
N ASP A 655 -44.64 -30.27 3.97
CA ASP A 655 -44.87 -29.72 2.63
C ASP A 655 -43.56 -29.71 1.81
N GLY A 656 -42.45 -29.29 2.42
CA GLY A 656 -41.13 -29.27 1.77
C GLY A 656 -40.64 -30.66 1.38
N LEU A 657 -40.79 -31.66 2.26
CA LEU A 657 -40.38 -33.04 2.00
C LEU A 657 -41.28 -33.75 0.98
N SER A 658 -42.58 -33.48 0.98
CA SER A 658 -43.53 -34.04 0.01
C SER A 658 -43.24 -33.58 -1.43
N THR A 659 -42.71 -32.37 -1.60
CA THR A 659 -42.38 -31.80 -2.91
C THR A 659 -40.93 -32.04 -3.34
N TYR A 660 -40.14 -32.74 -2.52
CA TYR A 660 -38.71 -32.94 -2.75
C TYR A 660 -38.44 -33.94 -3.87
N LYS A 661 -37.59 -33.57 -4.84
CA LYS A 661 -37.38 -34.33 -6.11
C LYS A 661 -36.15 -35.24 -6.14
N ARG A 662 -35.27 -35.14 -5.14
CA ARG A 662 -34.01 -35.91 -5.04
C ARG A 662 -34.03 -36.81 -3.81
N LEU A 663 -33.05 -37.71 -3.68
CA LEU A 663 -33.01 -38.58 -2.50
C LEU A 663 -32.75 -37.79 -1.21
N VAL A 664 -33.48 -38.18 -0.16
CA VAL A 664 -33.43 -37.64 1.20
C VAL A 664 -33.10 -38.80 2.14
N PHE A 665 -31.95 -38.75 2.79
CA PHE A 665 -31.57 -39.71 3.81
C PHE A 665 -31.77 -39.12 5.19
N ILE A 666 -32.47 -39.84 6.06
CA ILE A 666 -32.69 -39.44 7.45
C ILE A 666 -31.90 -40.40 8.31
N TYR A 667 -30.85 -39.94 8.98
CA TYR A 667 -30.04 -40.76 9.87
C TYR A 667 -30.23 -40.32 11.31
N ILE A 668 -30.79 -41.20 12.16
CA ILE A 668 -30.76 -40.98 13.60
C ILE A 668 -29.36 -41.31 14.10
N VAL A 669 -28.66 -40.29 14.57
CA VAL A 669 -27.26 -40.34 14.99
C VAL A 669 -27.04 -41.19 16.24
N LEU A 670 -25.78 -41.56 16.50
CA LEU A 670 -25.35 -42.27 17.71
C LEU A 670 -25.80 -41.52 18.98
N TYR A 671 -26.46 -42.24 19.90
CA TYR A 671 -27.13 -41.69 21.10
C TYR A 671 -28.20 -40.62 20.81
N GLY A 672 -28.59 -40.46 19.55
CA GLY A 672 -29.65 -39.56 19.12
C GLY A 672 -31.01 -40.08 19.56
N GLU A 673 -31.92 -39.12 19.77
CA GLU A 673 -33.30 -39.43 20.11
C GLU A 673 -34.25 -38.82 19.08
N LEU A 674 -35.23 -39.59 18.63
CA LEU A 674 -36.32 -39.09 17.79
C LEU A 674 -37.66 -39.51 18.38
N ARG A 675 -38.47 -38.54 18.81
CA ARG A 675 -39.69 -38.83 19.59
C ARG A 675 -40.95 -38.20 19.02
N GLY A 676 -42.07 -38.90 19.21
CA GLY A 676 -43.43 -38.38 19.06
C GLY A 676 -43.62 -37.52 17.81
N GLY A 677 -43.98 -36.24 18.02
CA GLY A 677 -44.23 -35.30 16.93
C GLY A 677 -43.03 -35.09 16.00
N ALA A 678 -41.80 -35.24 16.50
CA ALA A 678 -40.64 -35.04 15.66
C ALA A 678 -40.43 -36.15 14.61
N TRP A 679 -40.85 -37.37 14.94
CA TRP A 679 -40.87 -38.49 13.99
C TRP A 679 -41.87 -38.24 12.86
N VAL A 680 -43.07 -37.74 13.22
CA VAL A 680 -44.17 -37.57 12.27
C VAL A 680 -43.81 -36.69 11.08
N VAL A 681 -43.03 -35.63 11.30
CA VAL A 681 -42.65 -34.69 10.21
C VAL A 681 -41.45 -35.16 9.39
N LEU A 682 -40.78 -36.25 9.79
CA LEU A 682 -39.61 -36.83 9.14
C LEU A 682 -39.87 -38.26 8.65
N ASP A 683 -41.12 -38.72 8.67
CA ASP A 683 -41.42 -40.10 8.32
C ASP A 683 -41.20 -40.33 6.80
N PRO A 684 -40.51 -41.41 6.40
CA PRO A 684 -40.31 -41.73 4.98
C PRO A 684 -41.59 -41.90 4.18
N LEU A 685 -42.72 -42.22 4.84
CA LEU A 685 -44.02 -42.33 4.20
C LEU A 685 -44.55 -41.00 3.64
N ILE A 686 -43.95 -39.86 4.02
CA ILE A 686 -44.27 -38.55 3.42
C ILE A 686 -43.95 -38.55 1.92
N ASN A 687 -42.84 -39.19 1.53
CA ASN A 687 -42.39 -39.29 0.15
C ASN A 687 -41.56 -40.57 -0.05
N SER A 688 -42.25 -41.70 -0.20
CA SER A 688 -41.63 -43.03 -0.25
C SER A 688 -40.74 -43.29 -1.46
N GLU A 689 -40.86 -42.48 -2.52
CA GLU A 689 -40.01 -42.61 -3.72
C GLU A 689 -38.62 -42.01 -3.53
N HIS A 690 -38.49 -41.07 -2.59
CA HIS A 690 -37.29 -40.27 -2.44
C HIS A 690 -36.72 -40.25 -1.01
N MET A 691 -37.47 -40.70 0.00
CA MET A 691 -37.03 -40.69 1.39
C MET A 691 -36.62 -42.08 1.88
N GLU A 692 -35.46 -42.15 2.52
CA GLU A 692 -34.99 -43.32 3.25
C GLU A 692 -34.57 -42.93 4.66
N MET A 693 -34.80 -43.83 5.62
CA MET A 693 -34.46 -43.58 7.03
C MET A 693 -33.61 -44.72 7.60
N TYR A 694 -32.53 -44.32 8.24
CA TYR A 694 -31.54 -45.17 8.90
C TYR A 694 -31.42 -44.77 10.36
N THR A 695 -31.12 -45.75 11.21
CA THR A 695 -31.00 -45.52 12.65
C THR A 695 -29.75 -46.21 13.17
N ASP A 696 -28.97 -45.51 13.97
CA ASP A 696 -27.86 -46.14 14.70
C ASP A 696 -28.37 -47.17 15.73
N VAL A 697 -27.57 -48.22 15.99
CA VAL A 697 -27.91 -49.29 16.93
C VAL A 697 -28.13 -48.77 18.36
N GLU A 698 -27.39 -47.73 18.76
CA GLU A 698 -27.51 -47.11 20.08
C GLU A 698 -28.44 -45.89 20.12
N SER A 699 -29.09 -45.56 19.00
CA SER A 699 -30.12 -44.53 18.97
C SER A 699 -31.39 -44.98 19.70
N ARG A 700 -32.26 -44.03 20.05
CA ARG A 700 -33.54 -44.32 20.71
C ARG A 700 -34.69 -43.59 20.02
N ALA A 701 -35.67 -44.34 19.55
CA ALA A 701 -36.90 -43.78 18.99
C ALA A 701 -38.14 -44.31 19.71
N GLY A 702 -39.20 -43.50 19.77
CA GLY A 702 -40.46 -43.91 20.38
C GLY A 702 -41.46 -42.78 20.52
N VAL A 703 -42.71 -43.11 20.87
CA VAL A 703 -43.78 -42.10 20.95
C VAL A 703 -43.55 -41.08 22.07
N LEU A 704 -43.07 -41.54 23.23
CA LEU A 704 -42.79 -40.72 24.40
C LEU A 704 -41.44 -41.10 25.00
N GLU A 705 -40.85 -40.18 25.76
CA GLU A 705 -39.67 -40.47 26.56
C GLU A 705 -39.96 -41.55 27.62
N PRO A 706 -38.98 -42.41 27.97
CA PRO A 706 -39.18 -43.48 28.96
C PRO A 706 -39.78 -42.98 30.28
N LYS A 707 -39.37 -41.78 30.73
CA LYS A 707 -39.92 -41.14 31.93
C LYS A 707 -41.44 -40.90 31.81
N GLY A 708 -41.89 -40.32 30.70
CA GLY A 708 -43.32 -40.10 30.43
C GLY A 708 -44.11 -41.40 30.28
N VAL A 709 -43.51 -42.46 29.71
CA VAL A 709 -44.15 -43.78 29.62
C VAL A 709 -44.36 -44.40 31.00
N VAL A 710 -43.38 -44.27 31.90
CA VAL A 710 -43.49 -44.76 33.28
C VAL A 710 -44.61 -44.02 34.03
N GLU A 711 -44.70 -42.70 33.88
CA GLU A 711 -45.73 -41.88 34.52
C GLU A 711 -47.16 -42.29 34.11
N ILE A 712 -47.36 -42.66 32.83
CA ILE A 712 -48.68 -43.04 32.29
C ILE A 712 -48.99 -44.52 32.47
N LYS A 713 -48.06 -45.42 32.11
CA LYS A 713 -48.36 -46.87 32.05
C LYS A 713 -47.99 -47.61 33.33
N LEU A 714 -47.02 -47.11 34.10
CA LEU A 714 -46.48 -47.74 35.29
C LEU A 714 -46.76 -46.89 36.54
N HIS A 715 -48.04 -46.65 36.80
CA HIS A 715 -48.51 -45.98 38.02
C HIS A 715 -48.05 -46.70 39.29
N ARG A 716 -48.12 -45.99 40.42
CA ARG A 716 -47.66 -46.44 41.73
C ARG A 716 -48.15 -47.85 42.09
N ASP A 717 -49.40 -48.20 41.81
CA ASP A 717 -49.94 -49.51 42.15
C ASP A 717 -49.22 -50.66 41.43
N LYS A 718 -48.90 -50.47 40.14
CA LYS A 718 -48.11 -51.45 39.37
C LYS A 718 -46.67 -51.48 39.82
N GLN A 719 -46.09 -50.33 40.18
CA GLN A 719 -44.75 -50.29 40.77
C GLN A 719 -44.72 -51.07 42.10
N LEU A 720 -45.70 -50.87 42.98
CA LEU A 720 -45.81 -51.59 44.25
C LEU A 720 -46.05 -53.09 44.05
N SER A 721 -46.81 -53.48 43.02
CA SER A 721 -46.99 -54.88 42.62
C SER A 721 -45.68 -55.50 42.13
N LEU A 722 -44.88 -54.76 41.36
CA LEU A 722 -43.55 -55.22 40.92
C LEU A 722 -42.58 -55.27 42.09
N MET A 723 -42.61 -54.30 43.01
CA MET A 723 -41.79 -54.30 44.23
C MET A 723 -42.13 -55.49 45.13
N GLU A 724 -43.40 -55.87 45.26
CA GLU A 724 -43.80 -57.08 45.97
C GLU A 724 -43.25 -58.36 45.35
N HIS A 725 -43.17 -58.40 44.01
CA HIS A 725 -42.65 -59.56 43.30
C HIS A 725 -41.12 -59.65 43.33
N LEU A 726 -40.43 -58.53 43.12
CA LEU A 726 -38.97 -58.46 42.93
C LEU A 726 -38.20 -58.25 44.24
N ASP A 727 -38.72 -57.43 45.17
CA ASP A 727 -38.05 -57.16 46.44
C ASP A 727 -38.54 -58.10 47.55
N SER A 728 -37.66 -59.06 47.87
CA SER A 728 -37.89 -60.04 48.94
C SER A 728 -38.15 -59.43 50.33
N ARG A 729 -37.62 -58.22 50.63
CA ARG A 729 -37.87 -57.53 51.90
C ARG A 729 -39.26 -56.91 51.91
N TYR A 730 -39.61 -56.17 50.87
CA TYR A 730 -40.94 -55.57 50.73
C TYR A 730 -42.04 -56.64 50.74
N GLY A 731 -41.84 -57.75 50.02
CA GLY A 731 -42.75 -58.90 50.02
C GLY A 731 -42.93 -59.55 51.40
N LYS A 732 -41.87 -59.64 52.22
CA LYS A 732 -41.96 -60.13 53.61
C LYS A 732 -42.75 -59.17 54.51
N TYR A 733 -42.46 -57.87 54.46
CA TYR A 733 -43.15 -56.87 55.28
C TYR A 733 -44.64 -56.75 54.91
N LYS A 734 -44.98 -56.85 53.62
CA LYS A 734 -46.38 -56.84 53.17
C LYS A 734 -47.15 -58.07 53.64
N ARG A 735 -46.54 -59.26 53.66
CA ARG A 735 -47.14 -60.47 54.24
C ARG A 735 -47.34 -60.38 55.75
N LEU A 736 -46.41 -59.73 56.46
CA LEU A 736 -46.49 -59.53 57.91
C LEU A 736 -47.54 -58.48 58.33
N THR A 737 -47.88 -57.52 57.46
CA THR A 737 -48.76 -56.38 57.80
C THR A 737 -50.24 -56.59 57.43
N GLY A 738 -50.59 -57.66 56.70
CA GLY A 738 -51.97 -57.94 56.28
C GLY A 738 -52.55 -56.89 55.31
N PRO A 739 -53.74 -57.11 54.70
CA PRO A 739 -54.30 -56.18 53.73
C PRO A 739 -54.74 -54.87 54.41
N ILE A 740 -54.04 -53.78 54.12
CA ILE A 740 -54.40 -52.42 54.55
C ILE A 740 -55.62 -51.97 53.75
N ALA A 741 -56.76 -51.74 54.41
CA ALA A 741 -57.93 -51.11 53.80
C ALA A 741 -57.59 -49.68 53.31
N PRO A 742 -58.10 -49.23 52.15
CA PRO A 742 -57.73 -47.94 51.59
C PRO A 742 -58.23 -46.81 52.50
N ARG A 743 -57.31 -46.07 53.14
CA ARG A 743 -57.65 -44.83 53.86
C ARG A 743 -58.19 -43.82 52.84
N ARG A 744 -59.46 -43.42 53.02
CA ARG A 744 -60.06 -42.24 52.37
C ARG A 744 -59.13 -41.04 52.56
N ALA A 745 -58.83 -40.36 51.46
CA ALA A 745 -58.07 -39.11 51.45
C ALA A 745 -58.68 -38.11 52.43
N SER A 746 -57.95 -37.75 53.48
CA SER A 746 -58.20 -36.52 54.22
C SER A 746 -57.54 -35.38 53.44
N MET A 747 -58.32 -34.34 53.14
CA MET A 747 -57.80 -33.09 52.59
C MET A 747 -56.70 -32.52 53.51
N PRO A 748 -55.69 -31.83 52.95
CA PRO A 748 -54.69 -31.16 53.78
C PRO A 748 -55.34 -29.99 54.54
N PRO A 749 -54.91 -29.69 55.77
CA PRO A 749 -55.36 -28.49 56.46
C PRO A 749 -54.88 -27.26 55.68
N LYS A 750 -55.79 -26.31 55.44
CA LYS A 750 -55.44 -24.98 54.96
C LYS A 750 -54.51 -24.33 56.00
N LEU A 751 -53.35 -23.84 55.56
CA LEU A 751 -52.59 -22.84 56.31
C LEU A 751 -53.48 -21.60 56.49
N PRO A 752 -53.57 -21.01 57.70
CA PRO A 752 -54.15 -19.68 57.85
C PRO A 752 -53.21 -18.62 57.26
N ASP A 753 -53.81 -17.55 56.76
CA ASP A 753 -53.20 -16.42 56.03
C ASP A 753 -52.00 -15.76 56.71
#